data_AF-V9HK86-F1
#
_entry.id   AF-V9HK86-F1
#
_cell.length_a   1.000
_cell.length_b   1.000
_cell.length_c   1.000
_cell.angle_alpha   90.00
_cell.angle_beta   90.00
_cell.angle_gamma   90.00
#
_symmetry.space_group_name_H-M   'P 1'
#
loop_
_entity.id
_entity.type
_entity.pdbx_description
1 polymer ?
#
loop_
_entity_poly.entity_id
_entity_poly.type
_entity_poly.pdbx_seq_one_letter_code
_entity_poly.pdbx_strand_id
1 'polypeptide(L)'
;MSKPVDFLSQQQPTEFTVRALWYLHHFAQQGEWADGFAFEKQLRSCQLDYTLGSLHRIDHLLDQIRKLKPNPETFFRQPENQNFLFTLAFYCGELRGRLIKNAPVWYNWQSFIAEYHGMEKIFPNVVEYEVVAHFRGKNEESTYFPLVSILERLFPKQEEPEKSVYSATIVGDYQQYDLNDKLPESPIQGLALNVQDALAGTHPTELPYLQILPPQWIHGDDLMAQIRAMPTLYTKGRVVWAALVQANQQLFQHNDPASCPAEVIYDKSGRTPPRLLRQYAKELFALKHSTPDDPELAKYVHHITDERTRFTGRIPTKISHMNLHGATVLIWRLHLPNAILTLPIFPIIVADDCDEVMLLPAKYWADTSFYRDWLREQAVLNDEQTFRLPEKNMLSSQEMVYAFRQYIQRHNDFWAGYTELLSPQRDELPQLGTKIIEQNQVIQYETDQEFLMRCRSVAQSEYRRWYEFSDHNQNRLPESVYQKLRDLNPDSFLSLLTEPFDVPKLANSQPLPKIAALMRQNQLSPIQIANMVQFLWAQGTISFAKVLDNESEHLSVINTTATLYLAFLYLTGKFVPQTIEEGASWLNLAVNLGDYRALHWVAELVMQIPELAPILFKKKLISEMSPLSIRLMNASSMGYLSYSISDVNAQESAYIHHPEAQAELARQYFQLAAELGDTSANTRLNEWIAAKRLPEKAREQRFEHIQFWLMDYFAKQGVNIRQILGDLVAAENEADDITFHENSDNLAHITEDEDILRPESTVWKKWAIWSGVGVLMLGLVAWAVLPTDASNDPIASKEVSGSLKNTLPVVPTVPTLSASQPTVSLNQVMTELQTKLPLTFFTNTHKIQSIKLENGVVWLTLTDKSRGMMSVDAAQSLYCSEPQLADLRVTKTPVNFTVLAAQNVHYDVKDVGKNCLESQR
;
A
#
# COMPACT_ATOMS: atom_id res chain seq x y z
N MET A 1 18.40 32.25 -22.33
CA MET A 1 17.13 31.58 -22.00
C MET A 1 16.50 32.31 -20.83
N SER A 2 15.27 32.78 -20.95
CA SER A 2 14.51 33.29 -19.80
C SER A 2 14.37 32.17 -18.77
N LYS A 3 14.59 32.45 -17.48
CA LYS A 3 14.33 31.46 -16.42
C LYS A 3 12.92 30.88 -16.60
N PRO A 4 12.72 29.56 -16.44
CA PRO A 4 11.38 28.99 -16.43
C PRO A 4 10.57 29.74 -15.36
N VAL A 5 9.39 30.17 -15.78
CA VAL A 5 8.48 30.93 -14.95
C VAL A 5 7.88 29.98 -13.93
N ASP A 6 7.98 30.32 -12.63
CA ASP A 6 7.46 29.49 -11.55
C ASP A 6 5.93 29.50 -11.51
N PHE A 7 5.32 28.52 -12.17
CA PHE A 7 3.86 28.43 -12.32
C PHE A 7 3.13 28.20 -10.98
N LEU A 8 3.81 27.71 -9.93
CA LEU A 8 3.23 27.54 -8.59
C LEU A 8 3.17 28.87 -7.82
N SER A 9 3.93 29.88 -8.24
CA SER A 9 3.84 31.24 -7.70
C SER A 9 2.84 32.12 -8.46
N GLN A 10 2.42 31.70 -9.66
CA GLN A 10 1.60 32.51 -10.54
C GLN A 10 0.12 32.15 -10.47
N GLN A 11 -0.72 33.13 -10.80
CA GLN A 11 -2.18 32.95 -10.91
C GLN A 11 -2.81 32.30 -9.67
N GLN A 12 -2.25 32.60 -8.49
CA GLN A 12 -2.74 32.04 -7.23
C GLN A 12 -4.10 32.65 -6.88
N PRO A 13 -5.12 31.83 -6.56
CA PRO A 13 -6.35 32.36 -6.00
C PRO A 13 -6.05 33.04 -4.67
N THR A 14 -6.86 34.04 -4.34
CA THR A 14 -6.71 34.86 -3.12
C THR A 14 -7.85 34.59 -2.15
N GLU A 15 -7.73 35.07 -0.91
CA GLU A 15 -8.85 35.09 0.03
C GLU A 15 -10.01 35.95 -0.46
N PHE A 16 -9.71 37.02 -1.20
CA PHE A 16 -10.74 37.86 -1.79
C PHE A 16 -11.49 37.16 -2.94
N THR A 17 -10.85 36.19 -3.61
CA THR A 17 -11.49 35.27 -4.58
C THR A 17 -12.52 34.38 -3.89
N VAL A 18 -12.17 33.80 -2.74
CA VAL A 18 -13.11 33.01 -1.93
C VAL A 18 -14.27 33.87 -1.46
N ARG A 19 -14.00 35.09 -1.00
CA ARG A 19 -15.04 36.05 -0.60
C ARG A 19 -16.00 36.34 -1.77
N ALA A 20 -15.48 36.64 -2.95
CA ALA A 20 -16.29 36.91 -4.13
C ALA A 20 -17.25 35.75 -4.45
N LEU A 21 -16.74 34.52 -4.42
CA LEU A 21 -17.52 33.31 -4.66
C LEU A 21 -18.57 33.06 -3.57
N TRP A 22 -18.22 33.29 -2.30
CA TRP A 22 -19.16 33.21 -1.20
C TRP A 22 -20.32 34.20 -1.37
N TYR A 23 -20.06 35.47 -1.72
CA TYR A 23 -21.11 36.47 -1.94
C TYR A 23 -22.11 36.02 -3.02
N LEU A 24 -21.60 35.51 -4.15
CA LEU A 24 -22.43 35.05 -5.26
C LEU A 24 -23.23 33.81 -4.90
N HIS A 25 -22.62 32.86 -4.20
CA HIS A 25 -23.29 31.64 -3.77
C HIS A 25 -24.37 31.93 -2.73
N HIS A 26 -24.04 32.71 -1.70
CA HIS A 26 -24.95 33.12 -0.64
C HIS A 26 -26.15 33.89 -1.18
N PHE A 27 -25.91 34.81 -2.13
CA PHE A 27 -27.00 35.50 -2.83
C PHE A 27 -27.87 34.51 -3.62
N ALA A 28 -27.28 33.61 -4.41
CA ALA A 28 -28.01 32.64 -5.23
C ALA A 28 -28.88 31.69 -4.39
N GLN A 29 -28.42 31.30 -3.20
CA GLN A 29 -29.12 30.41 -2.27
C GLN A 29 -30.16 31.09 -1.37
N GLN A 30 -30.36 32.40 -1.52
CA GLN A 30 -31.26 33.17 -0.65
C GLN A 30 -30.85 33.15 0.83
N GLY A 31 -29.54 33.15 1.10
CA GLY A 31 -29.03 33.20 2.47
C GLY A 31 -29.32 34.54 3.17
N GLU A 32 -29.45 34.51 4.50
CA GLU A 32 -29.66 35.69 5.34
C GLU A 32 -28.38 36.51 5.50
N TRP A 33 -28.49 37.84 5.48
CA TRP A 33 -27.35 38.76 5.61
C TRP A 33 -27.35 39.40 7.00
N ALA A 34 -26.31 39.12 7.80
CA ALA A 34 -26.21 39.63 9.17
C ALA A 34 -26.26 41.17 9.24
N ASP A 35 -25.58 41.83 8.31
CA ASP A 35 -25.53 43.31 8.23
C ASP A 35 -26.58 43.88 7.24
N GLY A 36 -27.56 43.07 6.85
CA GLY A 36 -28.59 43.44 5.86
C GLY A 36 -28.08 43.46 4.41
N PHE A 37 -29.03 43.67 3.48
CA PHE A 37 -28.77 43.75 2.04
C PHE A 37 -29.71 44.76 1.38
N ALA A 38 -29.15 45.86 0.88
CA ALA A 38 -29.94 46.90 0.25
C ALA A 38 -30.46 46.46 -1.13
N PHE A 39 -31.71 46.82 -1.44
CA PHE A 39 -32.34 46.52 -2.73
C PHE A 39 -32.36 45.03 -3.13
N GLU A 40 -32.31 44.12 -2.15
CA GLU A 40 -32.17 42.68 -2.41
C GLU A 40 -33.28 42.14 -3.31
N LYS A 41 -34.54 42.46 -3.01
CA LYS A 41 -35.71 42.02 -3.78
C LYS A 41 -35.63 42.49 -5.24
N GLN A 42 -35.18 43.73 -5.44
CA GLN A 42 -35.02 44.31 -6.76
C GLN A 42 -33.85 43.66 -7.51
N LEU A 43 -32.71 43.40 -6.85
CA LEU A 43 -31.59 42.70 -7.47
C LEU A 43 -31.97 41.25 -7.85
N ARG A 44 -32.76 40.55 -7.02
CA ARG A 44 -33.29 39.22 -7.35
C ARG A 44 -34.17 39.25 -8.59
N SER A 45 -34.96 40.31 -8.78
CA SER A 45 -35.76 40.50 -10.00
C SER A 45 -34.92 40.68 -11.27
N CYS A 46 -33.64 41.07 -11.13
CA CYS A 46 -32.71 41.15 -12.24
C CYS A 46 -32.21 39.78 -12.71
N GLN A 47 -32.56 38.67 -12.03
CA GLN A 47 -32.19 37.30 -12.42
C GLN A 47 -30.72 37.19 -12.81
N LEU A 48 -29.83 37.07 -11.82
CA LEU A 48 -28.38 36.97 -12.01
C LEU A 48 -27.99 35.59 -12.59
N ASP A 49 -28.43 35.31 -13.81
CA ASP A 49 -28.41 34.00 -14.51
C ASP A 49 -27.20 33.79 -15.44
N TYR A 50 -26.39 34.84 -15.59
CA TYR A 50 -25.20 34.94 -16.45
C TYR A 50 -25.55 35.01 -17.93
N THR A 51 -26.68 35.63 -18.26
CA THR A 51 -27.03 36.07 -19.62
C THR A 51 -26.55 37.51 -19.85
N LEU A 52 -26.36 37.92 -21.11
CA LEU A 52 -26.09 39.34 -21.42
C LEU A 52 -27.25 40.26 -21.01
N GLY A 53 -28.48 39.75 -21.05
CA GLY A 53 -29.70 40.44 -20.65
C GLY A 53 -29.76 40.78 -19.16
N SER A 54 -29.08 40.02 -18.29
CA SER A 54 -29.00 40.34 -16.87
C SER A 54 -28.31 41.68 -16.60
N LEU A 55 -27.29 42.03 -17.40
CA LEU A 55 -26.58 43.30 -17.30
C LEU A 55 -27.48 44.49 -17.67
N HIS A 56 -28.38 44.34 -18.64
CA HIS A 56 -29.39 45.37 -18.94
C HIS A 56 -30.40 45.54 -17.81
N ARG A 57 -30.82 44.44 -17.19
CA ARG A 57 -31.71 44.49 -16.01
C ARG A 57 -31.03 45.18 -14.84
N ILE A 58 -29.73 44.93 -14.64
CA ILE A 58 -28.90 45.64 -13.67
C ILE A 58 -28.81 47.15 -13.99
N ASP A 59 -28.52 47.52 -15.24
CA ASP A 59 -28.46 48.94 -15.64
C ASP A 59 -29.76 49.67 -15.32
N HIS A 60 -30.91 49.05 -15.61
CA HIS A 60 -32.23 49.59 -15.30
C HIS A 60 -32.48 49.69 -13.79
N LEU A 61 -32.06 48.71 -12.99
CA LEU A 61 -32.14 48.78 -11.53
C LEU A 61 -31.33 49.97 -10.98
N LEU A 62 -30.09 50.15 -11.45
CA LEU A 62 -29.25 51.26 -11.01
C LEU A 62 -29.87 52.61 -11.38
N ASP A 63 -30.50 52.73 -12.56
CA ASP A 63 -31.25 53.94 -12.94
C ASP A 63 -32.45 54.21 -12.02
N GLN A 64 -33.14 53.15 -11.57
CA GLN A 64 -34.25 53.28 -10.60
C GLN A 64 -33.74 53.73 -9.23
N ILE A 65 -32.62 53.18 -8.76
CA ILE A 65 -32.00 53.59 -7.48
C ILE A 65 -31.53 55.04 -7.57
N ARG A 66 -30.89 55.44 -8.67
CA ARG A 66 -30.46 56.83 -8.88
C ARG A 66 -31.61 57.84 -8.77
N LYS A 67 -32.81 57.49 -9.24
CA LYS A 67 -34.01 58.36 -9.11
C LYS A 67 -34.39 58.66 -7.66
N LEU A 68 -33.97 57.83 -6.70
CA LEU A 68 -34.14 58.07 -5.26
C LEU A 68 -33.16 59.12 -4.71
N LYS A 69 -32.19 59.57 -5.52
CA LYS A 69 -31.13 60.51 -5.16
C LYS A 69 -30.37 60.14 -3.88
N PRO A 70 -29.80 58.91 -3.79
CA PRO A 70 -29.00 58.53 -2.64
C PRO A 70 -27.78 59.46 -2.48
N ASN A 71 -27.36 59.71 -1.25
CA ASN A 71 -26.17 60.52 -0.98
C ASN A 71 -24.90 59.66 -1.20
N PRO A 72 -23.99 60.05 -2.12
CA PRO A 72 -22.80 59.27 -2.43
C PRO A 72 -21.89 58.99 -1.22
N GLU A 73 -21.71 59.98 -0.33
CA GLU A 73 -20.77 59.90 0.79
C GLU A 73 -21.20 58.90 1.86
N THR A 74 -22.51 58.78 2.09
CA THR A 74 -23.06 57.87 3.11
C THR A 74 -23.42 56.51 2.52
N PHE A 75 -23.73 56.43 1.22
CA PHE A 75 -24.20 55.20 0.58
C PHE A 75 -23.19 54.06 0.74
N PHE A 76 -21.90 54.28 0.43
CA PHE A 76 -20.88 53.23 0.54
C PHE A 76 -20.52 52.89 1.99
N ARG A 77 -20.82 53.76 2.98
CA ARG A 77 -20.51 53.51 4.39
C ARG A 77 -21.49 52.56 5.08
N GLN A 78 -22.66 52.36 4.48
CA GLN A 78 -23.70 51.47 4.98
C GLN A 78 -23.39 50.01 4.59
N PRO A 79 -23.26 49.08 5.55
CA PRO A 79 -22.95 47.68 5.28
C PRO A 79 -23.91 47.01 4.28
N GLU A 80 -25.21 47.30 4.38
CA GLU A 80 -26.25 46.77 3.51
C GLU A 80 -26.06 47.18 2.04
N ASN A 81 -25.56 48.40 1.80
CA ASN A 81 -25.23 48.89 0.45
C ASN A 81 -23.91 48.32 -0.05
N GLN A 82 -22.92 48.10 0.82
CA GLN A 82 -21.68 47.42 0.44
C GLN A 82 -21.98 45.99 -0.04
N ASN A 83 -22.86 45.28 0.65
CA ASN A 83 -23.26 43.93 0.23
C ASN A 83 -23.93 43.92 -1.15
N PHE A 84 -24.80 44.90 -1.42
CA PHE A 84 -25.39 45.12 -2.75
C PHE A 84 -24.33 45.39 -3.82
N LEU A 85 -23.44 46.36 -3.58
CA LEU A 85 -22.41 46.78 -4.54
C LEU A 85 -21.41 45.67 -4.84
N PHE A 86 -20.93 44.96 -3.81
CA PHE A 86 -19.96 43.88 -3.97
C PHE A 86 -20.56 42.68 -4.69
N THR A 87 -21.79 42.29 -4.37
CA THR A 87 -22.48 41.21 -5.11
C THR A 87 -22.58 41.54 -6.59
N LEU A 88 -22.95 42.78 -6.93
CA LEU A 88 -23.04 43.24 -8.32
C LEU A 88 -21.67 43.28 -9.00
N ALA A 89 -20.64 43.78 -8.31
CA ALA A 89 -19.28 43.85 -8.81
C ALA A 89 -18.73 42.45 -9.12
N PHE A 90 -18.88 41.51 -8.18
CA PHE A 90 -18.47 40.12 -8.36
C PHE A 90 -19.22 39.46 -9.50
N TYR A 91 -20.53 39.71 -9.62
CA TYR A 91 -21.33 39.17 -10.71
C TYR A 91 -20.83 39.65 -12.08
N CYS A 92 -20.55 40.95 -12.22
CA CYS A 92 -20.01 41.52 -13.45
C CYS A 92 -18.63 40.95 -13.80
N GLY A 93 -17.73 40.82 -12.84
CA GLY A 93 -16.41 40.23 -13.08
C GLY A 93 -16.48 38.76 -13.48
N GLU A 94 -17.34 37.95 -12.86
CA GLU A 94 -17.55 36.55 -13.25
C GLU A 94 -18.20 36.40 -14.63
N LEU A 95 -19.12 37.29 -15.00
CA LEU A 95 -19.72 37.32 -16.33
C LEU A 95 -18.66 37.67 -17.38
N ARG A 96 -17.85 38.70 -17.11
CA ARG A 96 -16.69 39.06 -17.94
C ARG A 96 -15.72 37.90 -18.11
N GLY A 97 -15.41 37.19 -17.03
CA GLY A 97 -14.53 36.02 -17.06
C GLY A 97 -15.04 34.90 -17.98
N ARG A 98 -16.36 34.63 -17.98
CA ARG A 98 -16.99 33.66 -18.90
C ARG A 98 -16.84 34.07 -20.37
N LEU A 99 -17.01 35.35 -20.68
CA LEU A 99 -16.90 35.86 -22.05
C LEU A 99 -15.49 35.68 -22.61
N ILE A 100 -14.46 35.94 -21.80
CA ILE A 100 -13.06 35.80 -22.22
C ILE A 100 -12.47 34.41 -21.92
N LYS A 101 -13.27 33.50 -21.37
CA LYS A 101 -12.88 32.14 -20.96
C LYS A 101 -11.67 32.13 -20.01
N ASN A 102 -11.63 33.08 -19.07
CA ASN A 102 -10.59 33.20 -18.07
C ASN A 102 -11.17 33.59 -16.70
N ALA A 103 -10.82 32.84 -15.65
CA ALA A 103 -11.33 33.09 -14.32
C ALA A 103 -10.74 34.37 -13.72
N PRO A 104 -11.54 35.25 -13.10
CA PRO A 104 -11.00 36.39 -12.38
C PRO A 104 -10.33 35.92 -11.09
N VAL A 105 -9.10 36.41 -10.88
CA VAL A 105 -8.48 36.46 -9.56
C VAL A 105 -8.90 37.78 -8.93
N TRP A 106 -9.60 37.69 -7.80
CA TRP A 106 -10.14 38.86 -7.13
C TRP A 106 -9.14 39.43 -6.14
N TYR A 107 -9.03 40.75 -6.09
CA TYR A 107 -8.24 41.46 -5.10
C TYR A 107 -9.06 42.60 -4.51
N ASN A 108 -8.77 42.95 -3.25
CA ASN A 108 -9.04 44.30 -2.80
C ASN A 108 -7.90 45.23 -3.27
N TRP A 109 -8.11 46.54 -3.24
CA TRP A 109 -7.10 47.51 -3.71
C TRP A 109 -5.73 47.28 -3.06
N GLN A 110 -5.69 47.09 -1.73
CA GLN A 110 -4.44 46.94 -0.99
C GLN A 110 -3.64 45.69 -1.41
N SER A 111 -4.32 44.54 -1.54
CA SER A 111 -3.68 43.30 -2.00
C SER A 111 -3.28 43.36 -3.48
N PHE A 112 -4.03 44.09 -4.31
CA PHE A 112 -3.68 44.31 -5.71
C PHE A 112 -2.38 45.11 -5.83
N ILE A 113 -2.24 46.22 -5.12
CA ILE A 113 -1.01 47.05 -5.18
C ILE A 113 0.20 46.34 -4.54
N ALA A 114 -0.03 45.50 -3.53
CA ALA A 114 1.01 44.68 -2.93
C ALA A 114 1.58 43.64 -3.91
N GLU A 115 0.75 43.08 -4.80
CA GLU A 115 1.19 42.14 -5.84
C GLU A 115 1.76 42.87 -7.07
N TYR A 116 1.10 43.94 -7.53
CA TYR A 116 1.44 44.70 -8.73
C TYR A 116 2.04 46.06 -8.36
N HIS A 117 3.27 46.03 -7.84
CA HIS A 117 3.99 47.24 -7.45
C HIS A 117 4.05 48.28 -8.57
N GLY A 118 3.78 49.55 -8.22
CA GLY A 118 3.79 50.67 -9.17
C GLY A 118 2.42 51.02 -9.76
N MET A 119 1.42 50.13 -9.64
CA MET A 119 0.05 50.40 -10.08
C MET A 119 -0.67 51.49 -9.26
N GLU A 120 -0.18 51.81 -8.05
CA GLU A 120 -0.76 52.85 -7.16
C GLU A 120 -0.80 54.23 -7.81
N LYS A 121 0.18 54.53 -8.69
CA LYS A 121 0.23 55.81 -9.41
C LYS A 121 -0.88 55.94 -10.47
N ILE A 122 -1.35 54.80 -10.97
CA ILE A 122 -2.38 54.71 -12.02
C ILE A 122 -3.76 54.58 -11.37
N PHE A 123 -3.86 53.77 -10.32
CA PHE A 123 -5.08 53.46 -9.59
C PHE A 123 -4.95 53.92 -8.12
N PRO A 124 -5.28 55.18 -7.80
CA PRO A 124 -5.24 55.69 -6.42
C PRO A 124 -6.18 54.93 -5.49
N ASN A 125 -5.96 55.02 -4.17
CA ASN A 125 -6.84 54.39 -3.18
C ASN A 125 -8.18 55.15 -3.07
N VAL A 126 -9.13 54.79 -3.94
CA VAL A 126 -10.50 55.31 -3.98
C VAL A 126 -11.50 54.16 -4.13
N VAL A 127 -12.76 54.41 -3.75
CA VAL A 127 -13.81 53.39 -3.64
C VAL A 127 -14.06 52.66 -4.97
N GLU A 128 -13.94 53.36 -6.10
CA GLU A 128 -14.13 52.82 -7.44
C GLU A 128 -13.13 51.70 -7.78
N TYR A 129 -11.97 51.67 -7.12
CA TYR A 129 -10.91 50.68 -7.32
C TYR A 129 -10.79 49.68 -6.17
N GLU A 130 -11.71 49.72 -5.19
CA GLU A 130 -11.69 48.83 -4.02
C GLU A 130 -11.81 47.35 -4.42
N VAL A 131 -12.59 47.04 -5.46
CA VAL A 131 -12.83 45.68 -5.94
C VAL A 131 -12.21 45.50 -7.32
N VAL A 132 -11.24 44.60 -7.39
CA VAL A 132 -10.43 44.38 -8.60
C VAL A 132 -10.61 42.96 -9.10
N ALA A 133 -11.08 42.81 -10.34
CA ALA A 133 -11.06 41.55 -11.08
C ALA A 133 -9.84 41.56 -12.02
N HIS A 134 -8.86 40.72 -11.74
CA HIS A 134 -7.67 40.61 -12.58
C HIS A 134 -7.68 39.29 -13.36
N PHE A 135 -7.38 39.37 -14.64
CA PHE A 135 -7.37 38.25 -15.57
C PHE A 135 -5.99 38.13 -16.20
N ARG A 136 -5.33 36.97 -16.05
CA ARG A 136 -4.05 36.69 -16.71
C ARG A 136 -4.26 35.65 -17.81
N GLY A 137 -4.18 36.06 -19.07
CA GLY A 137 -4.17 35.15 -20.23
C GLY A 137 -2.77 34.64 -20.57
N LYS A 138 -2.65 33.76 -21.56
CA LYS A 138 -1.34 33.24 -22.02
C LYS A 138 -0.38 34.35 -22.49
N ASN A 139 -0.91 35.45 -23.05
CA ASN A 139 -0.12 36.52 -23.67
C ASN A 139 -0.52 37.95 -23.23
N GLU A 140 -1.58 38.13 -22.43
CA GLU A 140 -2.10 39.45 -22.04
C GLU A 140 -2.67 39.43 -20.62
N GLU A 141 -2.41 40.48 -19.85
CA GLU A 141 -3.03 40.71 -18.54
C GLU A 141 -4.09 41.82 -18.67
N SER A 142 -5.25 41.61 -18.07
CA SER A 142 -6.36 42.57 -18.09
C SER A 142 -6.87 42.79 -16.68
N THR A 143 -7.03 44.05 -16.30
CA THR A 143 -7.61 44.45 -15.02
C THR A 143 -8.96 45.12 -15.25
N TYR A 144 -9.97 44.70 -14.51
CA TYR A 144 -11.31 45.26 -14.53
C TYR A 144 -11.70 45.73 -13.13
N PHE A 145 -12.28 46.93 -13.07
CA PHE A 145 -12.78 47.55 -11.84
C PHE A 145 -14.30 47.72 -11.97
N PRO A 146 -15.10 46.71 -11.57
CA PRO A 146 -16.54 46.73 -11.80
C PRO A 146 -17.23 47.93 -11.14
N LEU A 147 -16.74 48.36 -9.97
CA LEU A 147 -17.31 49.48 -9.22
C LEU A 147 -17.24 50.81 -9.99
N VAL A 148 -16.29 51.01 -10.91
CA VAL A 148 -16.21 52.22 -11.74
C VAL A 148 -17.51 52.45 -12.52
N SER A 149 -18.00 51.45 -13.25
CA SER A 149 -19.24 51.58 -14.04
C SER A 149 -20.49 51.61 -13.17
N ILE A 150 -20.48 50.89 -12.04
CA ILE A 150 -21.62 50.81 -11.14
C ILE A 150 -21.84 52.15 -10.43
N LEU A 151 -20.76 52.73 -9.89
CA LEU A 151 -20.80 54.00 -9.18
C LEU A 151 -21.02 55.17 -10.13
N GLU A 152 -20.43 55.16 -11.34
CA GLU A 152 -20.72 56.18 -12.36
C GLU A 152 -22.21 56.17 -12.76
N ARG A 153 -22.86 55.00 -12.80
CA ARG A 153 -24.29 54.94 -13.12
C ARG A 153 -25.17 55.41 -11.97
N LEU A 154 -24.79 55.13 -10.71
CA LEU A 154 -25.51 55.58 -9.52
C LEU A 154 -25.31 57.06 -9.21
N PHE A 155 -24.09 57.56 -9.39
CA PHE A 155 -23.62 58.89 -9.01
C PHE A 155 -22.85 59.57 -10.16
N PRO A 156 -23.49 59.80 -11.31
CA PRO A 156 -22.81 60.35 -12.48
C PRO A 156 -22.32 61.78 -12.19
N LYS A 157 -21.16 62.14 -12.74
CA LYS A 157 -20.65 63.51 -12.65
C LYS A 157 -21.42 64.49 -13.56
N GLN A 158 -22.09 63.96 -14.58
CA GLN A 158 -22.92 64.68 -15.54
C GLN A 158 -24.40 64.27 -15.38
N GLU A 159 -25.32 64.95 -16.08
CA GLU A 159 -26.76 64.63 -16.00
C GLU A 159 -27.09 63.21 -16.46
N GLU A 160 -26.36 62.69 -17.44
CA GLU A 160 -26.47 61.31 -17.92
C GLU A 160 -25.19 60.52 -17.62
N PRO A 161 -25.29 59.23 -17.26
CA PRO A 161 -24.13 58.40 -16.99
C PRO A 161 -23.36 58.11 -18.29
N GLU A 162 -22.04 58.39 -18.29
CA GLU A 162 -21.20 58.15 -19.47
C GLU A 162 -20.95 56.65 -19.73
N LYS A 163 -21.12 55.80 -18.70
CA LYS A 163 -20.82 54.36 -18.74
C LYS A 163 -22.02 53.55 -18.33
N SER A 164 -22.34 52.50 -19.09
CA SER A 164 -23.27 51.45 -18.66
C SER A 164 -22.51 50.25 -18.12
N VAL A 165 -23.11 49.55 -17.14
CA VAL A 165 -22.56 48.30 -16.62
C VAL A 165 -22.45 47.29 -17.77
N TYR A 166 -23.47 47.20 -18.63
CA TYR A 166 -23.43 46.36 -19.83
C TYR A 166 -22.16 46.61 -20.66
N SER A 167 -21.93 47.85 -21.11
CA SER A 167 -20.81 48.21 -21.98
C SER A 167 -19.43 48.03 -21.33
N ALA A 168 -19.35 48.19 -20.01
CA ALA A 168 -18.09 48.08 -19.27
C ALA A 168 -17.72 46.62 -18.96
N THR A 169 -18.72 45.73 -18.88
CA THR A 169 -18.53 44.31 -18.60
C THR A 169 -18.27 43.49 -19.86
N ILE A 170 -18.95 43.79 -20.97
CA ILE A 170 -18.80 43.02 -22.23
C ILE A 170 -17.41 43.23 -22.85
N VAL A 171 -16.72 42.12 -23.13
CA VAL A 171 -15.42 42.06 -23.81
C VAL A 171 -15.29 40.70 -24.52
N GLY A 172 -14.28 40.57 -25.38
CA GLY A 172 -14.04 39.33 -26.13
C GLY A 172 -15.15 39.03 -27.15
N ASP A 173 -15.42 37.76 -27.39
CA ASP A 173 -16.32 37.30 -28.44
C ASP A 173 -17.80 37.32 -28.00
N TYR A 174 -18.26 38.36 -27.31
CA TYR A 174 -19.63 38.43 -26.80
C TYR A 174 -20.70 38.46 -27.90
N GLN A 175 -20.34 38.89 -29.11
CA GLN A 175 -21.23 38.98 -30.27
C GLN A 175 -21.76 37.62 -30.75
N GLN A 176 -21.16 36.51 -30.29
CA GLN A 176 -21.63 35.17 -30.62
C GLN A 176 -22.83 34.71 -29.76
N TYR A 177 -23.22 35.49 -28.75
CA TYR A 177 -24.31 35.14 -27.82
C TYR A 177 -25.47 36.11 -27.96
N ASP A 178 -26.69 35.59 -28.00
CA ASP A 178 -27.90 36.40 -27.90
C ASP A 178 -28.11 36.91 -26.46
N LEU A 179 -28.98 37.92 -26.30
CA LEU A 179 -29.24 38.55 -24.99
C LEU A 179 -29.68 37.57 -23.90
N ASN A 180 -30.40 36.51 -24.27
CA ASN A 180 -30.94 35.53 -23.31
C ASN A 180 -30.13 34.24 -23.26
N ASP A 181 -29.04 34.14 -24.04
CA ASP A 181 -28.19 32.97 -24.01
C ASP A 181 -27.43 32.91 -22.69
N LYS A 182 -27.52 31.76 -22.03
CA LYS A 182 -26.74 31.52 -20.82
C LYS A 182 -25.29 31.28 -21.24
N LEU A 183 -24.39 32.11 -20.71
CA LEU A 183 -22.96 31.95 -20.96
C LEU A 183 -22.45 30.61 -20.40
N PRO A 184 -21.33 30.08 -20.93
CA PRO A 184 -20.69 28.88 -20.42
C PRO A 184 -20.43 28.95 -18.92
N GLU A 185 -20.21 27.79 -18.29
CA GLU A 185 -19.86 27.75 -16.86
C GLU A 185 -18.62 28.60 -16.55
N SER A 186 -18.50 29.01 -15.29
CA SER A 186 -17.36 29.84 -14.87
C SER A 186 -16.07 29.10 -15.22
N PRO A 187 -15.12 29.75 -15.92
CA PRO A 187 -13.88 29.12 -16.27
C PRO A 187 -13.14 28.66 -15.01
N ILE A 188 -12.50 27.50 -15.13
CA ILE A 188 -11.60 26.98 -14.12
C ILE A 188 -10.34 27.85 -14.02
N GLN A 189 -9.77 27.94 -12.82
CA GLN A 189 -8.49 28.60 -12.54
C GLN A 189 -7.43 27.53 -12.25
N GLY A 190 -7.06 26.76 -13.27
CA GLY A 190 -5.93 25.83 -13.17
C GLY A 190 -4.60 26.58 -13.00
N LEU A 191 -3.63 25.94 -12.35
CA LEU A 191 -2.26 26.44 -12.32
C LEU A 191 -1.69 26.45 -13.75
N ALA A 192 -0.75 27.36 -14.03
CA ALA A 192 -0.23 27.65 -15.37
C ALA A 192 0.72 26.56 -15.94
N LEU A 193 0.43 25.28 -15.70
CA LEU A 193 1.12 24.13 -16.27
C LEU A 193 0.16 23.33 -17.15
N ASN A 194 0.46 23.24 -18.45
CA ASN A 194 -0.19 22.28 -19.33
C ASN A 194 0.52 20.92 -19.20
N VAL A 195 -0.15 19.97 -18.54
CA VAL A 195 0.40 18.61 -18.29
C VAL A 195 0.75 17.91 -19.60
N GLN A 196 -0.08 18.08 -20.62
CA GLN A 196 0.10 17.50 -21.95
C GLN A 196 1.37 18.04 -22.63
N ASP A 197 1.60 19.36 -22.60
CA ASP A 197 2.81 19.98 -23.14
C ASP A 197 4.06 19.57 -22.35
N ALA A 198 3.94 19.42 -21.02
CA ALA A 198 5.03 18.98 -20.15
C ALA A 198 5.42 17.50 -20.41
N LEU A 199 4.45 16.63 -20.66
CA LEU A 199 4.67 15.26 -21.13
C LEU A 199 5.31 15.24 -22.51
N ALA A 200 4.86 16.11 -23.41
CA ALA A 200 5.44 16.25 -24.74
C ALA A 200 6.92 16.66 -24.72
N GLY A 201 7.32 17.45 -23.74
CA GLY A 201 8.71 17.80 -23.47
C GLY A 201 9.53 16.73 -22.73
N THR A 202 8.91 15.68 -22.19
CA THR A 202 9.62 14.63 -21.42
C THR A 202 10.26 13.60 -22.33
N HIS A 203 11.56 13.36 -22.21
CA HIS A 203 12.27 12.37 -23.02
C HIS A 203 11.71 10.94 -22.85
N PRO A 204 11.59 10.11 -23.92
CA PRO A 204 11.00 8.77 -23.84
C PRO A 204 11.66 7.82 -22.82
N THR A 205 12.96 7.98 -22.57
CA THR A 205 13.68 7.14 -21.59
C THR A 205 13.25 7.41 -20.15
N GLU A 206 12.56 8.53 -19.89
CA GLU A 206 11.99 8.84 -18.58
C GLU A 206 10.61 8.23 -18.36
N LEU A 207 10.08 7.44 -19.31
CA LEU A 207 8.82 6.70 -19.14
C LEU A 207 8.77 5.92 -17.80
N PRO A 208 9.82 5.20 -17.36
CA PRO A 208 9.76 4.46 -16.10
C PRO A 208 9.48 5.31 -14.86
N TYR A 209 9.82 6.61 -14.88
CA TYR A 209 9.53 7.53 -13.79
C TYR A 209 8.03 7.87 -13.70
N LEU A 210 7.35 7.89 -14.85
CA LEU A 210 5.92 8.21 -14.94
C LEU A 210 5.04 6.97 -14.69
N GLN A 211 5.63 5.79 -14.73
CA GLN A 211 4.99 4.51 -14.52
C GLN A 211 5.00 4.10 -13.05
N ILE A 212 3.90 3.49 -12.63
CA ILE A 212 3.74 2.84 -11.34
C ILE A 212 3.59 1.35 -11.61
N LEU A 213 4.39 0.55 -10.91
CA LEU A 213 4.07 -0.86 -10.66
C LEU A 213 3.12 -0.87 -9.45
N PRO A 214 1.81 -1.09 -9.64
CA PRO A 214 0.81 -0.95 -8.56
C PRO A 214 1.19 -1.85 -7.39
N PRO A 215 1.14 -1.48 -6.10
CA PRO A 215 1.39 -2.46 -5.04
C PRO A 215 0.38 -3.62 -5.06
N GLN A 216 0.73 -4.82 -4.57
CA GLN A 216 -0.21 -5.95 -4.59
C GLN A 216 -1.42 -5.75 -3.68
N TRP A 217 -1.23 -5.05 -2.57
CA TRP A 217 -2.29 -4.84 -1.58
C TRP A 217 -3.44 -3.97 -2.11
N ILE A 218 -3.24 -3.19 -3.19
CA ILE A 218 -4.33 -2.44 -3.83
C ILE A 218 -5.17 -3.30 -4.78
N HIS A 219 -4.78 -4.54 -5.10
CA HIS A 219 -5.64 -5.41 -5.91
C HIS A 219 -6.96 -5.70 -5.20
N GLY A 220 -8.06 -5.24 -5.78
CA GLY A 220 -9.39 -5.33 -5.16
C GLY A 220 -9.72 -4.19 -4.20
N ASP A 221 -8.81 -3.23 -3.99
CA ASP A 221 -9.06 -1.96 -3.31
C ASP A 221 -9.56 -0.90 -4.31
N ASP A 222 -10.37 0.06 -3.85
CA ASP A 222 -10.89 1.16 -4.67
C ASP A 222 -9.76 2.03 -5.25
N LEU A 223 -8.58 2.07 -4.61
CA LEU A 223 -7.40 2.80 -5.09
C LEU A 223 -6.88 2.33 -6.45
N MET A 224 -7.25 1.12 -6.91
CA MET A 224 -6.95 0.71 -8.30
C MET A 224 -7.65 1.59 -9.34
N ALA A 225 -8.72 2.29 -8.98
CA ALA A 225 -9.35 3.26 -9.86
C ALA A 225 -8.38 4.40 -10.22
N GLN A 226 -7.55 4.85 -9.27
CA GLN A 226 -6.54 5.87 -9.53
C GLN A 226 -5.50 5.39 -10.55
N ILE A 227 -5.02 4.14 -10.39
CA ILE A 227 -4.06 3.52 -11.32
C ILE A 227 -4.63 3.45 -12.75
N ARG A 228 -5.92 3.13 -12.89
CA ARG A 228 -6.63 3.11 -14.18
C ARG A 228 -6.90 4.50 -14.74
N ALA A 229 -7.04 5.52 -13.89
CA ALA A 229 -7.28 6.90 -14.30
C ALA A 229 -6.01 7.64 -14.73
N MET A 230 -4.80 7.12 -14.42
CA MET A 230 -3.52 7.77 -14.74
C MET A 230 -3.38 8.21 -16.21
N PRO A 231 -3.71 7.40 -17.24
CA PRO A 231 -3.68 7.87 -18.63
C PRO A 231 -4.53 9.11 -18.88
N THR A 232 -5.76 9.13 -18.35
CA THR A 232 -6.69 10.26 -18.46
C THR A 232 -6.15 11.49 -17.74
N LEU A 233 -5.63 11.31 -16.53
CA LEU A 233 -5.05 12.39 -15.73
C LEU A 233 -3.83 13.00 -16.44
N TYR A 234 -2.93 12.20 -16.99
CA TYR A 234 -1.79 12.71 -17.74
C TYR A 234 -2.18 13.42 -19.05
N THR A 235 -3.19 12.91 -19.78
CA THR A 235 -3.51 13.42 -21.12
C THR A 235 -4.52 14.57 -21.13
N LYS A 236 -5.46 14.59 -20.18
CA LYS A 236 -6.55 15.57 -20.10
C LYS A 236 -6.57 16.35 -18.80
N GLY A 237 -5.72 16.00 -17.84
CA GLY A 237 -5.73 16.59 -16.52
C GLY A 237 -5.15 18.01 -16.49
N ARG A 238 -5.56 18.73 -15.44
CA ARG A 238 -5.06 20.05 -15.07
C ARG A 238 -4.47 20.01 -13.67
N VAL A 239 -3.63 20.99 -13.37
CA VAL A 239 -2.99 21.07 -12.06
C VAL A 239 -3.75 22.03 -11.14
N VAL A 240 -4.06 21.56 -9.93
CA VAL A 240 -4.63 22.37 -8.83
C VAL A 240 -3.88 22.08 -7.53
N TRP A 241 -4.09 22.90 -6.52
CA TRP A 241 -3.58 22.64 -5.18
C TRP A 241 -4.45 21.64 -4.42
N ALA A 242 -3.80 20.78 -3.64
CA ALA A 242 -4.45 19.96 -2.63
C ALA A 242 -3.81 20.19 -1.26
N ALA A 243 -4.60 19.93 -0.22
CA ALA A 243 -4.16 19.90 1.17
C ALA A 243 -4.32 18.50 1.76
N LEU A 244 -3.31 18.08 2.51
CA LEU A 244 -3.30 16.82 3.24
C LEU A 244 -4.22 16.89 4.46
N VAL A 245 -5.15 15.96 4.57
CA VAL A 245 -5.98 15.74 5.76
C VAL A 245 -5.32 14.74 6.69
N GLN A 246 -5.03 13.55 6.17
CA GLN A 246 -4.32 12.48 6.87
C GLN A 246 -3.51 11.63 5.91
N ALA A 247 -2.48 10.95 6.41
CA ALA A 247 -1.65 10.05 5.63
C ALA A 247 -1.12 8.92 6.51
N ASN A 248 -0.80 7.80 5.86
CA ASN A 248 -0.07 6.73 6.51
C ASN A 248 1.31 7.24 7.02
N GLN A 249 1.66 6.88 8.26
CA GLN A 249 2.91 7.31 8.91
C GLN A 249 4.18 6.96 8.13
N GLN A 250 4.14 5.89 7.33
CA GLN A 250 5.27 5.48 6.50
C GLN A 250 5.67 6.57 5.49
N LEU A 251 4.71 7.37 4.99
CA LEU A 251 4.97 8.45 4.01
C LEU A 251 5.86 9.58 4.55
N PHE A 252 6.01 9.69 5.87
CA PHE A 252 6.85 10.69 6.52
C PHE A 252 8.27 10.18 6.82
N GLN A 253 8.55 8.89 6.59
CA GLN A 253 9.84 8.27 6.89
C GLN A 253 10.81 8.30 5.69
N HIS A 254 12.08 8.59 5.96
CA HIS A 254 13.14 8.82 4.96
C HIS A 254 13.59 7.57 4.17
N ASN A 255 13.44 6.38 4.76
CA ASN A 255 14.00 5.12 4.22
C ASN A 255 12.97 4.00 4.01
N ASP A 256 11.68 4.31 4.15
CA ASP A 256 10.62 3.34 3.89
C ASP A 256 10.23 3.40 2.40
N PRO A 257 10.38 2.30 1.64
CA PRO A 257 10.04 2.27 0.22
C PRO A 257 8.52 2.18 -0.04
N ALA A 258 7.70 1.96 0.99
CA ALA A 258 6.27 1.72 0.84
C ALA A 258 5.54 2.96 0.29
N SER A 259 4.81 2.77 -0.81
CA SER A 259 3.83 3.74 -1.28
C SER A 259 2.49 3.44 -0.63
N CYS A 260 1.89 4.46 -0.02
CA CYS A 260 0.76 4.31 0.89
C CYS A 260 -0.35 5.32 0.57
N PRO A 261 -1.57 5.08 1.07
CA PRO A 261 -2.66 6.03 0.88
C PRO A 261 -2.47 7.29 1.72
N ALA A 262 -2.95 8.40 1.18
CA ALA A 262 -3.17 9.66 1.85
C ALA A 262 -4.55 10.20 1.50
N GLU A 263 -5.17 10.94 2.41
CA GLU A 263 -6.42 11.63 2.15
C GLU A 263 -6.14 13.11 1.94
N VAL A 264 -6.67 13.64 0.85
CA VAL A 264 -6.47 15.02 0.43
C VAL A 264 -7.79 15.72 0.18
N ILE A 265 -7.82 17.03 0.38
CA ILE A 265 -8.88 17.90 -0.11
C ILE A 265 -8.36 18.88 -1.15
N TYR A 266 -9.22 19.22 -2.11
CA TYR A 266 -8.88 20.10 -3.21
C TYR A 266 -10.14 20.78 -3.75
N ASP A 267 -9.91 21.79 -4.59
CA ASP A 267 -10.97 22.49 -5.31
C ASP A 267 -10.82 22.16 -6.81
N LYS A 268 -11.80 21.47 -7.39
CA LYS A 268 -11.81 21.13 -8.82
C LYS A 268 -11.69 22.37 -9.71
N SER A 269 -12.20 23.52 -9.26
CA SER A 269 -12.10 24.77 -10.01
C SER A 269 -10.73 25.44 -9.87
N GLY A 270 -9.91 25.05 -8.88
CA GLY A 270 -8.61 25.67 -8.60
C GLY A 270 -8.69 27.08 -7.98
N ARG A 271 -9.87 27.49 -7.50
CA ARG A 271 -10.14 28.87 -7.04
C ARG A 271 -10.00 29.08 -5.54
N THR A 272 -9.57 28.04 -4.81
CA THR A 272 -9.34 28.10 -3.36
C THR A 272 -7.84 28.22 -3.05
N PRO A 273 -7.41 29.23 -2.25
CA PRO A 273 -6.00 29.42 -1.90
C PRO A 273 -5.44 28.28 -1.04
N PRO A 274 -4.14 27.90 -1.23
CA PRO A 274 -3.48 26.86 -0.45
C PRO A 274 -3.60 27.02 1.08
N ARG A 275 -3.49 28.27 1.57
CA ARG A 275 -3.61 28.57 3.00
C ARG A 275 -4.97 28.15 3.56
N LEU A 276 -6.04 28.40 2.81
CA LEU A 276 -7.40 28.08 3.21
C LEU A 276 -7.72 26.59 3.05
N LEU A 277 -7.22 25.95 1.96
CA LEU A 277 -7.28 24.49 1.84
C LEU A 277 -6.63 23.81 3.05
N ARG A 278 -5.45 24.28 3.48
CA ARG A 278 -4.77 23.76 4.69
C ARG A 278 -5.62 23.96 5.95
N GLN A 279 -6.32 25.08 6.06
CA GLN A 279 -7.19 25.36 7.20
C GLN A 279 -8.35 24.35 7.24
N TYR A 280 -9.08 24.17 6.13
CA TYR A 280 -10.17 23.20 6.06
C TYR A 280 -9.69 21.76 6.29
N ALA A 281 -8.50 21.39 5.80
CA ALA A 281 -7.94 20.07 6.04
C ALA A 281 -7.67 19.81 7.53
N LYS A 282 -7.17 20.82 8.26
CA LYS A 282 -6.99 20.76 9.71
C LYS A 282 -8.32 20.65 10.45
N GLU A 283 -9.34 21.39 10.01
CA GLU A 283 -10.69 21.33 10.60
C GLU A 283 -11.31 19.94 10.41
N LEU A 284 -11.18 19.34 9.22
CA LEU A 284 -11.63 17.97 8.95
C LEU A 284 -10.90 16.94 9.83
N PHE A 285 -9.58 17.02 9.90
CA PHE A 285 -8.79 16.12 10.74
C PHE A 285 -9.15 16.22 12.23
N ALA A 286 -9.44 17.43 12.72
CA ALA A 286 -9.85 17.65 14.11
C ALA A 286 -11.18 16.99 14.49
N LEU A 287 -12.01 16.61 13.50
CA LEU A 287 -13.26 15.89 13.72
C LEU A 287 -13.08 14.37 13.88
N LYS A 288 -11.87 13.84 13.68
CA LYS A 288 -11.60 12.41 13.86
C LYS A 288 -11.98 11.98 15.29
N HIS A 289 -12.68 10.85 15.41
CA HIS A 289 -13.26 10.34 16.67
C HIS A 289 -14.36 11.21 17.32
N SER A 290 -14.90 12.21 16.62
CA SER A 290 -16.06 12.99 17.09
C SER A 290 -17.40 12.35 16.69
N THR A 291 -18.51 12.88 17.21
CA THR A 291 -19.88 12.43 16.91
C THR A 291 -20.77 13.64 16.58
N PRO A 292 -20.69 14.20 15.37
CA PRO A 292 -21.51 15.34 14.99
C PRO A 292 -22.97 14.94 14.77
N ASP A 293 -23.91 15.82 15.13
CA ASP A 293 -25.35 15.63 14.92
C ASP A 293 -25.76 15.67 13.43
N ASP A 294 -24.92 16.28 12.59
CA ASP A 294 -25.16 16.41 11.16
C ASP A 294 -24.91 15.10 10.41
N PRO A 295 -25.88 14.55 9.65
CA PRO A 295 -25.72 13.26 8.97
C PRO A 295 -24.61 13.23 7.91
N GLU A 296 -24.42 14.32 7.16
CA GLU A 296 -23.40 14.40 6.10
C GLU A 296 -22.00 14.43 6.74
N LEU A 297 -21.85 15.23 7.79
CA LEU A 297 -20.61 15.32 8.56
C LEU A 297 -20.33 14.01 9.32
N ALA A 298 -21.34 13.37 9.90
CA ALA A 298 -21.21 12.09 10.60
C ALA A 298 -20.71 10.99 9.68
N LYS A 299 -21.19 10.96 8.43
CA LYS A 299 -20.70 10.01 7.41
C LYS A 299 -19.22 10.23 7.11
N TYR A 300 -18.79 11.48 6.95
CA TYR A 300 -17.39 11.81 6.73
C TYR A 300 -16.52 11.48 7.97
N VAL A 301 -17.00 11.77 9.17
CA VAL A 301 -16.29 11.45 10.42
C VAL A 301 -16.14 9.95 10.64
N HIS A 302 -17.15 9.15 10.27
CA HIS A 302 -17.04 7.70 10.27
C HIS A 302 -15.93 7.23 9.32
N HIS A 303 -15.86 7.81 8.12
CA HIS A 303 -14.79 7.53 7.16
C HIS A 303 -13.40 7.90 7.70
N ILE A 304 -13.19 9.15 8.12
CA ILE A 304 -11.85 9.63 8.54
C ILE A 304 -11.33 8.90 9.79
N THR A 305 -12.25 8.35 10.60
CA THR A 305 -11.93 7.56 11.79
C THR A 305 -11.51 6.12 11.44
N ASP A 306 -12.10 5.52 10.40
CA ASP A 306 -11.71 4.21 9.90
C ASP A 306 -10.69 4.33 8.74
N GLU A 307 -9.41 4.22 9.08
CA GLU A 307 -8.28 4.30 8.15
C GLU A 307 -8.27 3.23 7.05
N ARG A 308 -9.16 2.21 7.13
CA ARG A 308 -9.31 1.19 6.08
C ARG A 308 -10.29 1.57 4.99
N THR A 309 -11.15 2.57 5.23
CA THR A 309 -12.10 3.02 4.22
C THR A 309 -11.45 3.95 3.20
N ARG A 310 -12.08 4.13 2.05
CA ARG A 310 -11.66 5.06 0.99
C ARG A 310 -12.74 6.09 0.79
N PHE A 311 -12.36 7.34 0.53
CA PHE A 311 -13.29 8.42 0.26
C PHE A 311 -12.99 9.05 -1.09
N THR A 312 -14.06 9.34 -1.82
CA THR A 312 -14.03 10.14 -3.03
C THR A 312 -15.37 10.85 -3.10
N GLY A 313 -15.36 12.17 -3.15
CA GLY A 313 -16.59 12.94 -3.23
C GLY A 313 -16.49 14.35 -2.68
N ARG A 314 -17.64 15.00 -2.56
CA ARG A 314 -17.75 16.38 -2.07
C ARG A 314 -17.56 16.43 -0.55
N ILE A 315 -16.85 17.44 -0.07
CA ILE A 315 -16.71 17.74 1.36
C ILE A 315 -18.01 18.37 1.89
N PRO A 316 -18.48 17.99 3.11
CA PRO A 316 -19.71 18.51 3.67
C PRO A 316 -19.75 20.05 3.73
N THR A 317 -20.89 20.64 3.35
CA THR A 317 -21.01 22.11 3.23
C THR A 317 -20.91 22.85 4.56
N LYS A 318 -21.06 22.13 5.68
CA LYS A 318 -20.83 22.68 7.03
C LYS A 318 -19.37 23.03 7.32
N ILE A 319 -18.43 22.40 6.61
CA ILE A 319 -16.99 22.66 6.78
C ILE A 319 -16.54 23.77 5.85
N SER A 320 -17.01 23.75 4.61
CA SER A 320 -16.65 24.77 3.64
C SER A 320 -17.85 25.22 2.83
N HIS A 321 -17.98 26.53 2.69
CA HIS A 321 -18.88 27.15 1.73
C HIS A 321 -18.38 27.02 0.28
N MET A 322 -17.14 26.56 0.10
CA MET A 322 -16.56 26.26 -1.21
C MET A 322 -16.94 24.84 -1.66
N ASN A 323 -16.97 24.62 -2.97
CA ASN A 323 -17.25 23.30 -3.54
C ASN A 323 -16.00 22.39 -3.50
N LEU A 324 -15.53 22.06 -2.30
CA LEU A 324 -14.35 21.24 -2.10
C LEU A 324 -14.66 19.75 -2.29
N HIS A 325 -13.66 19.02 -2.75
CA HIS A 325 -13.71 17.57 -2.92
C HIS A 325 -12.62 16.93 -2.07
N GLY A 326 -12.89 15.75 -1.54
CA GLY A 326 -11.92 14.89 -0.89
C GLY A 326 -11.66 13.64 -1.73
N ALA A 327 -10.44 13.13 -1.66
CA ALA A 327 -10.04 11.88 -2.29
C ALA A 327 -8.99 11.15 -1.45
N THR A 328 -9.12 9.83 -1.33
CA THR A 328 -8.02 8.96 -0.93
C THR A 328 -7.16 8.67 -2.15
N VAL A 329 -5.86 8.96 -2.05
CA VAL A 329 -4.88 8.83 -3.14
C VAL A 329 -3.73 7.94 -2.72
N LEU A 330 -3.28 7.05 -3.59
CA LEU A 330 -1.98 6.42 -3.47
C LEU A 330 -0.91 7.48 -3.74
N ILE A 331 -0.07 7.73 -2.75
CA ILE A 331 1.12 8.57 -2.91
C ILE A 331 2.25 7.67 -3.40
N TRP A 332 2.57 7.80 -4.69
CA TRP A 332 3.75 7.15 -5.26
C TRP A 332 5.01 7.86 -4.80
N ARG A 333 5.84 7.20 -3.98
CA ARG A 333 6.97 7.90 -3.31
C ARG A 333 7.92 8.57 -4.28
N LEU A 334 8.18 7.94 -5.44
CA LEU A 334 9.11 8.48 -6.43
C LEU A 334 8.63 9.80 -7.07
N HIS A 335 7.35 10.15 -6.91
CA HIS A 335 6.78 11.42 -7.37
C HIS A 335 6.91 12.56 -6.37
N LEU A 336 7.41 12.31 -5.15
CA LEU A 336 7.74 13.34 -4.18
C LEU A 336 9.19 13.85 -4.41
N PRO A 337 9.50 15.13 -4.08
CA PRO A 337 10.83 15.72 -4.27
C PRO A 337 11.98 14.86 -3.73
N ASN A 338 11.78 14.32 -2.52
CA ASN A 338 12.76 13.52 -1.80
C ASN A 338 12.19 12.23 -1.23
N ALA A 339 11.16 11.66 -1.88
CA ALA A 339 10.43 10.47 -1.43
C ALA A 339 9.74 10.57 -0.06
N ILE A 340 9.68 11.77 0.53
CA ILE A 340 9.08 12.02 1.84
C ILE A 340 7.97 13.05 1.70
N LEU A 341 6.83 12.77 2.33
CA LEU A 341 5.70 13.69 2.41
C LEU A 341 5.97 14.78 3.45
N THR A 342 6.65 15.85 3.02
CA THR A 342 7.08 16.94 3.92
C THR A 342 6.01 17.98 4.17
N LEU A 343 5.53 18.62 3.09
CA LEU A 343 4.62 19.74 3.21
C LEU A 343 3.18 19.23 3.08
N PRO A 344 2.23 19.77 3.86
CA PRO A 344 0.83 19.36 3.84
C PRO A 344 0.05 19.96 2.66
N ILE A 345 0.74 20.57 1.70
CA ILE A 345 0.17 21.19 0.51
C ILE A 345 1.04 20.76 -0.66
N PHE A 346 0.43 20.34 -1.75
CA PHE A 346 1.15 19.95 -2.96
C PHE A 346 0.26 20.05 -4.20
N PRO A 347 0.87 20.21 -5.39
CA PRO A 347 0.13 20.19 -6.64
C PRO A 347 -0.35 18.76 -6.95
N ILE A 348 -1.61 18.65 -7.37
CA ILE A 348 -2.22 17.41 -7.87
C ILE A 348 -2.75 17.61 -9.29
N ILE A 349 -2.94 16.50 -10.00
CA ILE A 349 -3.61 16.44 -11.29
C ILE A 349 -5.05 15.99 -11.08
N VAL A 350 -5.99 16.74 -11.67
CA VAL A 350 -7.43 16.43 -11.68
C VAL A 350 -7.94 16.47 -13.12
N ALA A 351 -8.99 15.70 -13.42
CA ALA A 351 -9.68 15.75 -14.71
C ALA A 351 -11.19 15.86 -14.49
N ASP A 352 -11.92 16.37 -15.48
CA ASP A 352 -13.39 16.43 -15.40
C ASP A 352 -14.05 15.09 -15.76
N ASP A 353 -13.31 14.21 -16.45
CA ASP A 353 -13.76 12.90 -16.91
C ASP A 353 -13.70 11.81 -15.81
N CYS A 354 -13.08 12.10 -14.66
CA CYS A 354 -12.92 11.15 -13.55
C CYS A 354 -12.87 11.85 -12.19
N ASP A 355 -13.14 11.12 -11.11
CA ASP A 355 -13.09 11.67 -9.74
C ASP A 355 -11.76 11.39 -9.03
N GLU A 356 -10.99 10.44 -9.55
CA GLU A 356 -9.67 10.09 -9.07
C GLU A 356 -8.66 11.21 -9.36
N VAL A 357 -7.68 11.35 -8.47
CA VAL A 357 -6.64 12.37 -8.58
C VAL A 357 -5.28 11.76 -8.27
N MET A 358 -4.22 12.42 -8.72
CA MET A 358 -2.86 11.97 -8.40
C MET A 358 -1.95 13.15 -8.09
N LEU A 359 -0.91 12.91 -7.30
CA LEU A 359 0.17 13.87 -7.11
C LEU A 359 0.75 14.28 -8.47
N LEU A 360 1.00 15.58 -8.69
CA LEU A 360 1.78 16.01 -9.84
C LEU A 360 3.25 15.55 -9.64
N PRO A 361 3.80 14.71 -10.53
CA PRO A 361 5.17 14.21 -10.35
C PRO A 361 6.17 15.35 -10.17
N ALA A 362 7.01 15.25 -9.14
CA ALA A 362 7.99 16.26 -8.70
C ALA A 362 8.81 16.87 -9.83
N LYS A 363 9.15 16.07 -10.85
CA LYS A 363 9.89 16.54 -12.02
C LYS A 363 9.26 17.74 -12.75
N TYR A 364 7.95 17.89 -12.69
CA TYR A 364 7.23 18.96 -13.40
C TYR A 364 7.22 20.28 -12.64
N TRP A 365 7.71 20.30 -11.40
CA TRP A 365 7.79 21.49 -10.57
C TRP A 365 9.12 21.61 -9.82
N ALA A 366 10.16 20.86 -10.24
CA ALA A 366 11.49 20.87 -9.64
C ALA A 366 12.19 22.24 -9.69
N ASP A 367 11.84 23.10 -10.65
CA ASP A 367 12.42 24.43 -10.82
C ASP A 367 11.72 25.54 -9.98
N THR A 368 10.69 25.18 -9.22
CA THR A 368 9.85 26.14 -8.46
C THR A 368 10.45 26.49 -7.10
N SER A 369 10.05 27.63 -6.52
CA SER A 369 10.40 27.97 -5.14
C SER A 369 9.80 26.99 -4.14
N PHE A 370 8.59 26.50 -4.41
CA PHE A 370 7.89 25.55 -3.55
C PHE A 370 8.65 24.22 -3.41
N TYR A 371 9.27 23.74 -4.49
CA TYR A 371 10.14 22.56 -4.44
C TYR A 371 11.36 22.80 -3.55
N ARG A 372 11.98 23.98 -3.60
CA ARG A 372 13.09 24.34 -2.72
C ARG A 372 12.66 24.45 -1.26
N ASP A 373 11.47 24.99 -1.01
CA ASP A 373 10.93 25.09 0.36
C ASP A 373 10.60 23.70 0.93
N TRP A 374 10.10 22.78 0.10
CA TRP A 374 9.91 21.37 0.47
C TRP A 374 11.20 20.71 0.97
N LEU A 375 12.30 20.90 0.24
CA LEU A 375 13.60 20.34 0.62
C LEU A 375 14.20 21.04 1.85
N ARG A 376 14.02 22.37 1.96
CA ARG A 376 14.52 23.15 3.11
C ARG A 376 13.83 22.72 4.41
N GLU A 377 12.52 22.54 4.41
CA GLU A 377 11.78 22.15 5.61
C GLU A 377 12.24 20.79 6.14
N GLN A 378 12.57 19.85 5.24
CA GLN A 378 13.18 18.58 5.64
C GLN A 378 14.56 18.76 6.27
N ALA A 379 15.40 19.63 5.73
CA ALA A 379 16.69 19.91 6.33
C ALA A 379 16.55 20.42 7.78
N VAL A 380 15.58 21.31 8.04
CA VAL A 380 15.28 21.81 9.39
C VAL A 380 14.78 20.71 10.32
N LEU A 381 13.84 19.86 9.86
CA LEU A 381 13.33 18.74 10.65
C LEU A 381 14.43 17.73 11.02
N ASN A 382 15.39 17.53 10.13
CA ASN A 382 16.55 16.69 10.39
C ASN A 382 17.53 17.36 11.36
N ASP A 383 17.78 18.66 11.23
CA ASP A 383 18.66 19.41 12.12
C ASP A 383 18.16 19.40 13.58
N GLU A 384 16.84 19.53 13.82
CA GLU A 384 16.26 19.41 15.17
C GLU A 384 16.43 18.00 15.78
N GLN A 385 16.49 16.96 14.94
CA GLN A 385 16.76 15.58 15.37
C GLN A 385 18.27 15.28 15.53
N THR A 386 19.17 16.04 14.88
CA THR A 386 20.62 15.77 14.84
C THR A 386 21.41 16.12 16.11
N PHE A 387 20.79 16.57 17.21
CA PHE A 387 21.49 16.73 18.50
C PHE A 387 21.99 15.39 19.11
N ARG A 388 21.85 14.24 18.42
CA ARG A 388 22.23 12.91 18.90
C ARG A 388 23.02 12.00 17.93
N LEU A 389 23.51 12.47 16.78
CA LEU A 389 24.28 11.60 15.86
C LEU A 389 25.55 12.27 15.31
N PRO A 390 26.66 11.51 15.12
CA PRO A 390 27.97 12.04 14.71
C PRO A 390 28.00 12.51 13.24
N GLU A 391 28.81 13.55 12.98
CA GLU A 391 28.96 14.36 11.75
C GLU A 391 29.15 13.62 10.41
N LYS A 392 29.31 12.29 10.40
CA LYS A 392 29.45 11.51 9.15
C LYS A 392 28.13 11.19 8.43
N ASN A 393 26.99 11.46 9.06
CA ASN A 393 25.66 11.32 8.44
C ASN A 393 25.10 12.67 7.98
N MET A 394 25.94 13.53 7.40
CA MET A 394 25.45 14.73 6.72
C MET A 394 24.51 14.32 5.57
N LEU A 395 23.22 14.52 5.84
CA LEU A 395 22.03 14.43 4.99
C LEU A 395 22.34 14.56 3.49
N SER A 396 22.15 13.46 2.76
CA SER A 396 22.10 13.46 1.31
C SER A 396 21.05 14.47 0.83
N SER A 397 21.40 15.24 -0.20
CA SER A 397 20.48 16.19 -0.85
C SER A 397 19.45 15.46 -1.73
N GLN A 398 18.71 14.50 -1.16
CA GLN A 398 17.89 13.47 -1.83
C GLN A 398 16.87 14.01 -2.84
N GLU A 399 17.32 14.53 -3.96
CA GLU A 399 16.40 15.00 -4.99
C GLU A 399 16.09 13.84 -5.94
N MET A 400 15.00 13.13 -5.63
CA MET A 400 14.58 11.89 -6.30
C MET A 400 14.45 12.06 -7.81
N VAL A 401 14.01 13.23 -8.28
CA VAL A 401 13.90 13.55 -9.70
C VAL A 401 15.25 13.38 -10.40
N TYR A 402 16.31 13.92 -9.80
CA TYR A 402 17.65 13.89 -10.39
C TYR A 402 18.30 12.52 -10.23
N ALA A 403 18.16 11.90 -9.05
CA ALA A 403 18.66 10.55 -8.81
C ALA A 403 18.07 9.54 -9.80
N PHE A 404 16.76 9.60 -10.02
CA PHE A 404 16.07 8.72 -10.97
C PHE A 404 16.55 8.97 -12.40
N ARG A 405 16.65 10.24 -12.84
CA ARG A 405 17.13 10.63 -14.17
C ARG A 405 18.55 10.11 -14.46
N GLN A 406 19.46 10.21 -13.49
CA GLN A 406 20.81 9.68 -13.65
C GLN A 406 20.82 8.16 -13.74
N TYR A 407 20.00 7.49 -12.93
CA TYR A 407 19.89 6.04 -12.96
C TYR A 407 19.45 5.54 -14.33
N ILE A 408 18.38 6.10 -14.90
CA ILE A 408 17.84 5.66 -16.19
C ILE A 408 18.73 5.98 -17.39
N GLN A 409 19.62 6.97 -17.28
CA GLN A 409 20.62 7.24 -18.32
C GLN A 409 21.69 6.14 -18.41
N ARG A 410 21.95 5.44 -17.29
CA ARG A 410 22.92 4.34 -17.21
C ARG A 410 22.24 2.97 -17.35
N HIS A 411 20.98 2.87 -16.94
CA HIS A 411 20.18 1.65 -16.90
C HIS A 411 18.80 1.93 -17.53
N ASN A 412 18.64 1.63 -18.81
CA ASN A 412 17.41 1.98 -19.56
C ASN A 412 16.17 1.16 -19.13
N ASP A 413 16.28 0.31 -18.12
CA ASP A 413 15.35 -0.77 -17.79
C ASP A 413 15.00 -0.80 -16.28
N PHE A 414 14.65 0.35 -15.70
CA PHE A 414 14.28 0.42 -14.27
C PHE A 414 13.20 -0.61 -13.89
N TRP A 415 12.19 -0.82 -14.73
CA TRP A 415 11.14 -1.84 -14.57
C TRP A 415 11.36 -3.09 -15.45
N ALA A 416 12.62 -3.47 -15.69
CA ALA A 416 12.98 -4.59 -16.56
C ALA A 416 12.15 -5.83 -16.26
N GLY A 417 11.50 -6.36 -17.28
CA GLY A 417 10.72 -7.59 -17.17
C GLY A 417 9.41 -7.44 -16.40
N TYR A 418 8.86 -6.24 -16.18
CA TYR A 418 7.52 -6.03 -15.57
C TYR A 418 6.63 -5.11 -16.42
N THR A 419 7.02 -4.84 -17.67
CA THR A 419 6.45 -3.78 -18.52
C THR A 419 4.93 -3.89 -18.67
N GLU A 420 4.39 -5.09 -18.78
CA GLU A 420 2.96 -5.38 -18.94
C GLU A 420 2.12 -5.12 -17.67
N LEU A 421 2.75 -4.97 -16.50
CA LEU A 421 2.08 -4.71 -15.23
C LEU A 421 2.12 -3.22 -14.83
N LEU A 422 2.80 -2.39 -15.62
CA LEU A 422 2.95 -0.97 -15.35
C LEU A 422 1.70 -0.19 -15.77
N SER A 423 1.41 0.89 -15.06
CA SER A 423 0.45 1.90 -15.51
C SER A 423 1.07 3.29 -15.40
N PRO A 424 0.89 4.17 -16.40
CA PRO A 424 0.30 3.89 -17.71
C PRO A 424 1.25 3.09 -18.62
N GLN A 425 0.70 2.41 -19.62
CA GLN A 425 1.46 1.84 -20.73
C GLN A 425 1.95 2.93 -21.69
N ARG A 426 2.95 2.60 -22.52
CA ARG A 426 3.56 3.57 -23.43
C ARG A 426 2.58 4.11 -24.48
N ASP A 427 1.75 3.24 -25.03
CA ASP A 427 0.72 3.54 -26.03
C ASP A 427 -0.42 4.40 -25.46
N GLU A 428 -0.64 4.33 -24.15
CA GLU A 428 -1.59 5.18 -23.43
C GLU A 428 -1.08 6.62 -23.23
N LEU A 429 0.22 6.87 -23.46
CA LEU A 429 0.86 8.19 -23.43
C LEU A 429 1.39 8.62 -24.82
N PRO A 430 0.52 8.86 -25.82
CA PRO A 430 0.93 9.06 -27.21
C PRO A 430 1.80 10.30 -27.45
N GLN A 431 1.89 11.20 -26.47
CA GLN A 431 2.57 12.49 -26.60
C GLN A 431 3.96 12.49 -25.98
N LEU A 432 4.37 11.43 -25.28
CA LEU A 432 5.65 11.38 -24.59
C LEU A 432 6.85 11.53 -25.57
N GLY A 433 7.72 12.51 -25.33
CA GLY A 433 9.05 12.57 -25.96
C GLY A 433 9.17 13.20 -27.33
N THR A 434 8.42 14.26 -27.59
CA THR A 434 8.48 15.01 -28.86
C THR A 434 9.61 16.05 -28.95
N LYS A 435 10.36 16.30 -27.86
CA LYS A 435 11.51 17.24 -27.83
C LYS A 435 12.74 16.63 -27.15
N ILE A 436 13.92 17.02 -27.63
CA ILE A 436 15.23 16.66 -27.08
C ILE A 436 15.62 17.73 -26.04
N ILE A 437 16.08 17.32 -24.84
CA ILE A 437 16.56 18.24 -23.80
C ILE A 437 18.06 18.00 -23.55
N GLU A 438 18.79 19.11 -23.32
CA GLU A 438 20.22 19.15 -23.01
C GLU A 438 20.54 18.68 -21.58
N GLN A 439 21.71 18.04 -21.45
CA GLN A 439 22.20 17.45 -20.19
C GLN A 439 22.75 18.53 -19.25
N ASN A 440 22.27 18.58 -18.01
CA ASN A 440 22.94 19.31 -16.93
C ASN A 440 23.83 18.35 -16.13
N GLN A 441 25.07 18.77 -15.83
CA GLN A 441 25.99 18.05 -14.95
C GLN A 441 25.55 18.19 -13.48
N VAL A 442 25.46 17.07 -12.76
CA VAL A 442 25.05 17.04 -11.35
C VAL A 442 25.91 16.04 -10.56
N ILE A 443 26.18 16.38 -9.30
CA ILE A 443 27.02 15.62 -8.34
C ILE A 443 26.25 14.40 -7.81
N GLN A 444 26.96 13.28 -7.60
CA GLN A 444 26.39 11.97 -7.27
C GLN A 444 26.42 11.71 -5.76
N TYR A 445 25.31 11.25 -5.19
CA TYR A 445 25.23 10.71 -3.82
C TYR A 445 24.86 9.22 -3.88
N GLU A 446 25.63 8.38 -3.19
CA GLU A 446 25.50 6.90 -3.22
C GLU A 446 24.18 6.42 -2.57
N THR A 447 23.75 7.11 -1.51
CA THR A 447 22.52 6.84 -0.75
C THR A 447 21.24 6.90 -1.57
N ASP A 448 21.17 7.79 -2.56
CA ASP A 448 19.96 8.03 -3.36
C ASP A 448 19.73 6.88 -4.36
N GLN A 449 20.81 6.28 -4.86
CA GLN A 449 20.74 5.09 -5.72
C GLN A 449 20.30 3.86 -4.92
N GLU A 450 20.77 3.71 -3.69
CA GLU A 450 20.34 2.60 -2.82
C GLU A 450 18.84 2.66 -2.52
N PHE A 451 18.29 3.84 -2.25
CA PHE A 451 16.86 4.00 -2.01
C PHE A 451 16.04 3.68 -3.27
N LEU A 452 16.43 4.17 -4.45
CA LEU A 452 15.80 3.82 -5.72
C LEU A 452 15.78 2.30 -5.97
N MET A 453 16.92 1.63 -5.73
CA MET A 453 17.03 0.18 -5.85
C MET A 453 16.15 -0.55 -4.84
N ARG A 454 15.99 0.00 -3.63
CA ARG A 454 15.09 -0.55 -2.61
C ARG A 454 13.63 -0.41 -3.01
N CYS A 455 13.20 0.75 -3.51
CA CYS A 455 11.85 0.95 -4.04
C CYS A 455 11.53 -0.02 -5.17
N ARG A 456 12.45 -0.16 -6.13
CA ARG A 456 12.34 -1.16 -7.21
C ARG A 456 12.23 -2.58 -6.64
N SER A 457 13.16 -2.96 -5.77
CA SER A 457 13.24 -4.31 -5.19
C SER A 457 11.97 -4.66 -4.42
N VAL A 458 11.46 -3.77 -3.56
CA VAL A 458 10.22 -4.01 -2.82
C VAL A 458 9.03 -4.17 -3.75
N ALA A 459 8.86 -3.26 -4.71
CA ALA A 459 7.77 -3.34 -5.69
C ALA A 459 7.84 -4.65 -6.50
N GLN A 460 9.01 -5.04 -7.00
CA GLN A 460 9.19 -6.30 -7.73
C GLN A 460 9.01 -7.53 -6.82
N SER A 461 9.41 -7.44 -5.55
CA SER A 461 9.30 -8.53 -4.58
C SER A 461 7.85 -8.87 -4.18
N GLU A 462 6.90 -7.98 -4.45
CA GLU A 462 5.48 -8.29 -4.35
C GLU A 462 5.04 -9.08 -5.59
N TYR A 463 5.51 -8.70 -6.78
CA TYR A 463 5.21 -9.37 -8.05
C TYR A 463 6.18 -10.49 -8.42
N ARG A 464 6.80 -11.15 -7.44
CA ARG A 464 7.91 -12.10 -7.65
C ARG A 464 7.62 -13.04 -8.81
N ARG A 465 8.29 -12.78 -9.93
CA ARG A 465 8.36 -13.73 -11.04
C ARG A 465 9.26 -14.86 -10.59
N TRP A 466 8.82 -16.09 -10.81
CA TRP A 466 9.41 -17.26 -10.17
C TRP A 466 10.93 -17.43 -10.45
N TYR A 467 11.46 -16.84 -11.53
CA TYR A 467 12.91 -16.82 -11.84
C TYR A 467 13.80 -16.13 -10.80
N GLU A 468 13.24 -15.38 -9.83
CA GLU A 468 14.01 -14.62 -8.82
C GLU A 468 14.15 -15.33 -7.46
N PHE A 469 13.61 -16.55 -7.31
CA PHE A 469 13.71 -17.32 -6.04
C PHE A 469 14.96 -18.20 -5.91
N SER A 470 15.69 -18.44 -7.00
CA SER A 470 16.89 -19.28 -6.93
C SER A 470 18.13 -18.41 -6.81
N ASP A 471 18.51 -18.11 -5.56
CA ASP A 471 19.94 -17.99 -5.30
C ASP A 471 20.55 -19.36 -5.61
N HIS A 472 21.44 -19.39 -6.61
CA HIS A 472 22.10 -20.56 -7.22
C HIS A 472 21.43 -21.16 -8.47
N ASN A 473 22.19 -21.11 -9.57
CA ASN A 473 22.11 -21.89 -10.80
C ASN A 473 22.04 -23.43 -10.62
N GLN A 474 21.81 -23.97 -9.41
CA GLN A 474 21.90 -25.39 -9.10
C GLN A 474 20.57 -26.16 -9.20
N ASN A 475 19.41 -25.48 -9.15
CA ASN A 475 18.08 -26.14 -9.17
C ASN A 475 17.20 -25.79 -10.38
N ARG A 476 17.73 -25.08 -11.38
CA ARG A 476 16.95 -24.75 -12.59
C ARG A 476 16.87 -25.98 -13.49
N LEU A 477 15.65 -26.42 -13.81
CA LEU A 477 15.46 -27.48 -14.80
C LEU A 477 16.09 -27.08 -16.15
N PRO A 478 16.58 -28.05 -16.95
CA PRO A 478 17.16 -27.72 -18.25
C PRO A 478 16.10 -27.11 -19.18
N GLU A 479 16.51 -26.19 -20.07
CA GLU A 479 15.60 -25.51 -21.03
C GLU A 479 14.80 -26.51 -21.89
N SER A 480 15.33 -27.72 -22.10
CA SER A 480 14.61 -28.80 -22.77
C SER A 480 13.29 -29.15 -22.09
N VAL A 481 13.18 -29.03 -20.76
CA VAL A 481 11.94 -29.28 -20.00
C VAL A 481 10.95 -28.13 -20.19
N TYR A 482 11.43 -26.89 -20.14
CA TYR A 482 10.62 -25.70 -20.42
C TYR A 482 10.05 -25.75 -21.85
N GLN A 483 10.85 -26.20 -22.82
CA GLN A 483 10.43 -26.36 -24.20
C GLN A 483 9.39 -27.48 -24.36
N LYS A 484 9.60 -28.66 -23.75
CA LYS A 484 8.60 -29.75 -23.74
C LYS A 484 7.25 -29.27 -23.20
N LEU A 485 7.24 -28.42 -22.16
CA LEU A 485 6.04 -27.82 -21.59
C LEU A 485 5.34 -26.82 -22.54
N ARG A 486 6.11 -26.01 -23.28
CA ARG A 486 5.54 -25.10 -24.31
C ARG A 486 4.92 -25.87 -25.47
N ASP A 487 5.49 -27.02 -25.80
CA ASP A 487 5.07 -27.88 -26.91
C ASP A 487 3.96 -28.89 -26.52
N LEU A 488 3.49 -28.87 -25.26
CA LEU A 488 2.40 -29.73 -24.81
C LEU A 488 1.13 -29.47 -25.63
N ASN A 489 0.49 -30.55 -26.09
CA ASN A 489 -0.84 -30.45 -26.68
C ASN A 489 -1.86 -30.20 -25.55
N PRO A 490 -2.51 -29.02 -25.51
CA PRO A 490 -3.39 -28.66 -24.40
C PRO A 490 -4.82 -29.18 -24.58
N ASP A 491 -5.18 -29.70 -25.76
CA ASP A 491 -6.59 -29.94 -26.12
C ASP A 491 -7.29 -30.93 -25.20
N SER A 492 -6.59 -32.01 -24.80
CA SER A 492 -7.14 -33.01 -23.87
C SER A 492 -7.43 -32.39 -22.50
N PHE A 493 -6.50 -31.59 -21.98
CA PHE A 493 -6.64 -30.95 -20.68
C PHE A 493 -7.69 -29.83 -20.70
N LEU A 494 -7.68 -28.99 -21.73
CA LEU A 494 -8.66 -27.92 -21.89
C LEU A 494 -10.07 -28.47 -22.09
N SER A 495 -10.22 -29.61 -22.78
CA SER A 495 -11.52 -30.27 -22.95
C SER A 495 -12.07 -30.74 -21.61
N LEU A 496 -11.23 -31.34 -20.76
CA LEU A 496 -11.59 -31.76 -19.41
C LEU A 496 -12.08 -30.59 -18.52
N LEU A 497 -11.55 -29.38 -18.72
CA LEU A 497 -12.01 -28.17 -18.01
C LEU A 497 -13.33 -27.59 -18.54
N THR A 498 -13.83 -28.07 -19.68
CA THR A 498 -15.10 -27.63 -20.27
C THR A 498 -16.27 -28.57 -19.99
N GLU A 499 -16.00 -29.77 -19.49
CA GLU A 499 -17.03 -30.74 -19.11
C GLU A 499 -17.70 -30.35 -17.77
N PRO A 500 -18.99 -30.68 -17.58
CA PRO A 500 -19.67 -30.46 -16.30
C PRO A 500 -18.91 -31.09 -15.14
N PHE A 501 -18.75 -30.34 -14.05
CA PHE A 501 -17.97 -30.76 -12.89
C PHE A 501 -18.85 -30.79 -11.64
N ASP A 502 -19.28 -32.00 -11.26
CA ASP A 502 -20.24 -32.25 -10.18
C ASP A 502 -19.58 -32.96 -9.00
N VAL A 503 -18.67 -32.27 -8.32
CA VAL A 503 -18.09 -32.72 -7.04
C VAL A 503 -18.71 -31.90 -5.91
N PRO A 504 -19.50 -32.50 -4.99
CA PRO A 504 -20.23 -31.76 -3.96
C PRO A 504 -19.36 -30.87 -3.06
N LYS A 505 -18.12 -31.30 -2.79
CA LYS A 505 -17.14 -30.52 -2.00
C LYS A 505 -16.52 -29.33 -2.74
N LEU A 506 -16.74 -29.22 -4.05
CA LEU A 506 -16.16 -28.21 -4.95
C LEU A 506 -17.23 -27.57 -5.87
N ALA A 507 -18.39 -27.23 -5.31
CA ALA A 507 -19.54 -26.73 -6.07
C ALA A 507 -19.24 -25.44 -6.89
N ASN A 508 -18.29 -24.62 -6.46
CA ASN A 508 -17.89 -23.37 -7.10
C ASN A 508 -16.98 -23.55 -8.33
N SER A 509 -16.51 -24.78 -8.59
CA SER A 509 -15.54 -25.09 -9.63
C SER A 509 -16.18 -25.38 -11.00
N GLN A 510 -17.27 -24.72 -11.33
CA GLN A 510 -17.97 -24.90 -12.60
C GLN A 510 -17.10 -24.48 -13.82
N PRO A 511 -17.37 -25.03 -15.02
CA PRO A 511 -16.64 -24.68 -16.23
C PRO A 511 -16.66 -23.17 -16.53
N LEU A 512 -15.53 -22.65 -17.01
CA LEU A 512 -15.36 -21.24 -17.38
C LEU A 512 -15.30 -21.07 -18.92
N PRO A 513 -16.44 -21.07 -19.63
CA PRO A 513 -16.48 -21.17 -21.09
C PRO A 513 -15.82 -19.97 -21.81
N LYS A 514 -15.90 -18.77 -21.22
CA LYS A 514 -15.22 -17.58 -21.76
C LYS A 514 -13.70 -17.71 -21.70
N ILE A 515 -13.18 -18.26 -20.61
CA ILE A 515 -11.74 -18.52 -20.45
C ILE A 515 -11.31 -19.62 -21.43
N ALA A 516 -12.08 -20.71 -21.54
CA ALA A 516 -11.81 -21.77 -22.51
C ALA A 516 -11.74 -21.23 -23.96
N ALA A 517 -12.63 -20.30 -24.32
CA ALA A 517 -12.61 -19.66 -25.63
C ALA A 517 -11.37 -18.78 -25.83
N LEU A 518 -10.95 -18.01 -24.82
CA LEU A 518 -9.71 -17.22 -24.86
C LEU A 518 -8.47 -18.12 -24.99
N MET A 519 -8.46 -19.26 -24.29
CA MET A 519 -7.36 -20.23 -24.30
C MET A 519 -7.14 -20.89 -25.66
N ARG A 520 -8.15 -20.90 -26.54
CA ARG A 520 -8.03 -21.41 -27.92
C ARG A 520 -7.53 -20.37 -28.92
N GLN A 521 -7.38 -19.10 -28.52
CA GLN A 521 -6.84 -18.06 -29.39
C GLN A 521 -5.31 -18.17 -29.46
N ASN A 522 -4.74 -17.82 -30.61
CA ASN A 522 -3.29 -17.83 -30.80
C ASN A 522 -2.61 -16.61 -30.17
N GLN A 523 -3.32 -15.48 -30.06
CA GLN A 523 -2.80 -14.23 -29.53
C GLN A 523 -3.90 -13.48 -28.78
N LEU A 524 -3.52 -12.78 -27.71
CA LEU A 524 -4.38 -11.90 -26.91
C LEU A 524 -3.67 -10.55 -26.73
N SER A 525 -4.43 -9.47 -26.57
CA SER A 525 -3.85 -8.16 -26.23
C SER A 525 -3.35 -8.14 -24.78
N PRO A 526 -2.36 -7.30 -24.42
CA PRO A 526 -1.87 -7.19 -23.05
C PRO A 526 -2.99 -6.93 -22.02
N ILE A 527 -3.96 -6.09 -22.37
CA ILE A 527 -5.15 -5.79 -21.54
C ILE A 527 -6.03 -7.03 -21.37
N GLN A 528 -6.24 -7.81 -22.42
CA GLN A 528 -7.01 -9.07 -22.34
C GLN A 528 -6.31 -10.09 -21.45
N ILE A 529 -4.98 -10.19 -21.54
CA ILE A 529 -4.15 -11.08 -20.72
C ILE A 529 -4.24 -10.64 -19.25
N ALA A 530 -4.03 -9.37 -18.95
CA ALA A 530 -4.10 -8.83 -17.59
C ALA A 530 -5.48 -9.06 -16.95
N ASN A 531 -6.56 -8.73 -17.67
CA ASN A 531 -7.93 -8.94 -17.19
C ASN A 531 -8.24 -10.43 -16.97
N MET A 532 -7.76 -11.31 -17.84
CA MET A 532 -7.93 -12.76 -17.71
C MET A 532 -7.20 -13.30 -16.48
N VAL A 533 -5.92 -12.96 -16.30
CA VAL A 533 -5.12 -13.39 -15.15
C VAL A 533 -5.70 -12.84 -13.85
N GLN A 534 -6.09 -11.57 -13.82
CA GLN A 534 -6.72 -10.94 -12.66
C GLN A 534 -8.04 -11.62 -12.29
N PHE A 535 -8.88 -11.92 -13.29
CA PHE A 535 -10.12 -12.67 -13.06
C PHE A 535 -9.82 -14.06 -12.49
N LEU A 536 -8.87 -14.80 -13.07
CA LEU A 536 -8.51 -16.13 -12.59
C LEU A 536 -7.94 -16.11 -11.18
N TRP A 537 -7.11 -15.12 -10.83
CA TRP A 537 -6.63 -14.93 -9.45
C TRP A 537 -7.75 -14.60 -8.48
N ALA A 538 -8.69 -13.73 -8.85
CA ALA A 538 -9.82 -13.38 -8.01
C ALA A 538 -10.77 -14.58 -7.76
N GLN A 539 -10.86 -15.51 -8.72
CA GLN A 539 -11.64 -16.74 -8.58
C GLN A 539 -10.88 -17.87 -7.88
N GLY A 540 -9.56 -17.93 -8.08
CA GLY A 540 -8.66 -18.95 -7.51
C GLY A 540 -8.20 -18.63 -6.08
N THR A 541 -8.32 -17.38 -5.62
CA THR A 541 -7.84 -16.94 -4.29
C THR A 541 -8.54 -15.69 -3.77
N ILE A 542 -8.85 -15.67 -2.47
CA ILE A 542 -8.73 -14.46 -1.63
C ILE A 542 -7.28 -14.47 -1.12
N SER A 543 -6.34 -13.80 -1.80
CA SER A 543 -4.92 -13.66 -1.41
C SER A 543 -4.16 -14.98 -1.06
N PHE A 544 -3.09 -15.29 -1.80
CA PHE A 544 -2.18 -16.40 -1.49
C PHE A 544 -1.64 -16.35 -0.03
N ALA A 545 -1.60 -15.16 0.59
CA ALA A 545 -1.24 -14.99 1.99
C ALA A 545 -2.29 -15.51 2.98
N LYS A 546 -3.60 -15.49 2.65
CA LYS A 546 -4.66 -16.02 3.52
C LYS A 546 -4.82 -17.53 3.42
N VAL A 547 -4.48 -18.15 2.29
CA VAL A 547 -4.53 -19.62 2.11
C VAL A 547 -3.44 -20.34 2.92
N LEU A 548 -2.36 -19.65 3.28
CA LEU A 548 -1.27 -20.18 4.10
C LEU A 548 -1.56 -20.08 5.62
N ASP A 549 -2.53 -19.27 6.03
CA ASP A 549 -3.01 -19.15 7.40
C ASP A 549 -4.27 -20.01 7.58
N ASN A 550 -4.07 -21.23 8.10
CA ASN A 550 -5.10 -22.22 8.47
C ASN A 550 -6.42 -21.63 9.01
N GLU A 551 -7.37 -21.33 8.13
CA GLU A 551 -8.80 -21.34 8.43
C GLU A 551 -9.49 -22.27 7.44
N SER A 552 -9.80 -23.48 7.92
CA SER A 552 -10.45 -24.55 7.15
C SER A 552 -11.87 -24.16 6.67
N GLU A 553 -12.46 -23.10 7.21
CA GLU A 553 -13.82 -22.64 6.87
C GLU A 553 -13.90 -21.92 5.51
N HIS A 554 -12.79 -21.45 4.94
CA HIS A 554 -12.78 -20.68 3.67
C HIS A 554 -12.39 -21.48 2.41
N LEU A 555 -12.00 -22.76 2.54
CA LEU A 555 -11.60 -23.62 1.42
C LEU A 555 -12.75 -23.97 0.46
N SER A 556 -14.00 -23.87 0.92
CA SER A 556 -15.22 -24.12 0.12
C SER A 556 -15.49 -23.05 -0.95
N VAL A 557 -14.78 -21.92 -0.93
CA VAL A 557 -14.98 -20.76 -1.83
C VAL A 557 -14.04 -20.78 -3.05
N ILE A 558 -12.97 -21.60 -3.04
CA ILE A 558 -11.95 -21.61 -4.11
C ILE A 558 -12.48 -22.29 -5.37
N ASN A 559 -12.41 -21.59 -6.51
CA ASN A 559 -12.72 -22.16 -7.82
C ASN A 559 -11.49 -22.91 -8.38
N THR A 560 -11.47 -24.23 -8.24
CA THR A 560 -10.34 -25.07 -8.73
C THR A 560 -10.23 -25.08 -10.26
N THR A 561 -11.30 -24.79 -11.00
CA THR A 561 -11.24 -24.60 -12.46
C THR A 561 -10.38 -23.39 -12.82
N ALA A 562 -10.50 -22.28 -12.08
CA ALA A 562 -9.63 -21.11 -12.27
C ALA A 562 -8.17 -21.43 -11.92
N THR A 563 -7.95 -22.15 -10.82
CA THR A 563 -6.62 -22.63 -10.40
C THR A 563 -5.95 -23.51 -11.47
N LEU A 564 -6.70 -24.40 -12.12
CA LEU A 564 -6.20 -25.26 -13.19
C LEU A 564 -5.82 -24.46 -14.45
N TYR A 565 -6.56 -23.39 -14.78
CA TYR A 565 -6.17 -22.47 -15.84
C TYR A 565 -4.88 -21.71 -15.51
N LEU A 566 -4.71 -21.24 -14.26
CA LEU A 566 -3.48 -20.58 -13.81
C LEU A 566 -2.29 -21.54 -13.88
N ALA A 567 -2.45 -22.76 -13.39
CA ALA A 567 -1.44 -23.81 -13.48
C ALA A 567 -0.96 -24.00 -14.93
N PHE A 568 -1.90 -24.06 -15.87
CA PHE A 568 -1.62 -24.18 -17.30
C PHE A 568 -0.90 -22.97 -17.90
N LEU A 569 -1.35 -21.74 -17.62
CA LEU A 569 -0.71 -20.52 -18.13
C LEU A 569 0.77 -20.47 -17.72
N TYR A 570 1.05 -20.70 -16.44
CA TYR A 570 2.40 -20.64 -15.90
C TYR A 570 3.28 -21.82 -16.34
N LEU A 571 2.76 -23.06 -16.33
CA LEU A 571 3.55 -24.23 -16.77
C LEU A 571 3.94 -24.13 -18.25
N THR A 572 3.03 -23.68 -19.12
CA THR A 572 3.26 -23.65 -20.57
C THR A 572 3.85 -22.33 -21.06
N GLY A 573 3.78 -21.26 -20.26
CA GLY A 573 4.14 -19.91 -20.71
C GLY A 573 3.17 -19.34 -21.75
N LYS A 574 1.94 -19.88 -21.82
CA LYS A 574 0.93 -19.37 -22.73
C LYS A 574 0.41 -18.04 -22.20
N PHE A 575 0.59 -16.96 -22.97
CA PHE A 575 0.21 -15.57 -22.66
C PHE A 575 0.95 -14.91 -21.48
N VAL A 576 1.49 -15.67 -20.53
CA VAL A 576 2.24 -15.17 -19.38
C VAL A 576 3.68 -15.72 -19.40
N PRO A 577 4.65 -15.07 -18.73
CA PRO A 577 5.98 -15.64 -18.53
C PRO A 577 5.89 -17.02 -17.90
N GLN A 578 6.57 -18.01 -18.49
CA GLN A 578 6.56 -19.39 -18.03
C GLN A 578 7.22 -19.52 -16.66
N THR A 579 6.57 -20.17 -15.70
CA THR A 579 7.07 -20.47 -14.36
C THR A 579 6.58 -21.85 -13.95
N ILE A 580 7.46 -22.87 -14.00
CA ILE A 580 7.09 -24.27 -13.66
C ILE A 580 6.61 -24.34 -12.20
N GLU A 581 7.26 -23.53 -11.39
CA GLU A 581 7.23 -23.38 -9.96
C GLU A 581 5.84 -23.06 -9.42
N GLU A 582 5.39 -21.92 -9.91
CA GLU A 582 4.09 -21.33 -9.65
C GLU A 582 2.99 -22.18 -10.26
N GLY A 583 3.17 -22.64 -11.50
CA GLY A 583 2.19 -23.50 -12.15
C GLY A 583 1.99 -24.83 -11.42
N ALA A 584 3.08 -25.46 -10.94
CA ALA A 584 3.03 -26.66 -10.09
C ALA A 584 2.37 -26.38 -8.72
N SER A 585 2.53 -25.18 -8.16
CA SER A 585 1.91 -24.79 -6.89
C SER A 585 0.39 -24.69 -7.01
N TRP A 586 -0.09 -24.04 -8.07
CA TRP A 586 -1.53 -24.00 -8.40
C TRP A 586 -2.07 -25.40 -8.65
N LEU A 587 -1.35 -26.23 -9.41
CA LEU A 587 -1.76 -27.61 -9.67
C LEU A 587 -1.86 -28.44 -8.39
N ASN A 588 -0.87 -28.34 -7.50
CA ASN A 588 -0.86 -29.02 -6.21
C ASN A 588 -1.96 -28.53 -5.28
N LEU A 589 -2.34 -27.25 -5.33
CA LEU A 589 -3.49 -26.73 -4.58
C LEU A 589 -4.78 -27.45 -5.00
N ALA A 590 -5.03 -27.58 -6.30
CA ALA A 590 -6.19 -28.30 -6.82
C ALA A 590 -6.17 -29.79 -6.43
N VAL A 591 -5.00 -30.44 -6.45
CA VAL A 591 -4.84 -31.83 -5.97
C VAL A 591 -5.21 -31.95 -4.48
N ASN A 592 -4.73 -31.05 -3.62
CA ASN A 592 -5.02 -31.09 -2.18
C ASN A 592 -6.51 -30.86 -1.87
N LEU A 593 -7.21 -30.13 -2.73
CA LEU A 593 -8.65 -29.89 -2.62
C LEU A 593 -9.49 -31.07 -3.16
N GLY A 594 -8.84 -32.11 -3.69
CA GLY A 594 -9.50 -33.32 -4.20
C GLY A 594 -10.06 -33.18 -5.62
N ASP A 595 -9.56 -32.24 -6.43
CA ASP A 595 -9.96 -32.12 -7.83
C ASP A 595 -9.35 -33.26 -8.67
N TYR A 596 -10.18 -34.18 -9.14
CA TYR A 596 -9.73 -35.34 -9.93
C TYR A 596 -9.04 -34.93 -11.25
N ARG A 597 -9.40 -33.77 -11.82
CA ARG A 597 -8.81 -33.27 -13.07
C ARG A 597 -7.35 -32.86 -12.86
N ALA A 598 -7.04 -32.35 -11.67
CA ALA A 598 -5.67 -32.03 -11.27
C ALA A 598 -4.83 -33.31 -11.14
N LEU A 599 -5.38 -34.35 -10.50
CA LEU A 599 -4.73 -35.66 -10.35
C LEU A 599 -4.43 -36.31 -11.70
N HIS A 600 -5.42 -36.33 -12.61
CA HIS A 600 -5.26 -36.79 -13.98
C HIS A 600 -4.11 -36.04 -14.67
N TRP A 601 -4.12 -34.72 -14.63
CA TRP A 601 -3.14 -33.93 -15.36
C TRP A 601 -1.72 -34.06 -14.81
N VAL A 602 -1.55 -34.18 -13.48
CA VAL A 602 -0.25 -34.50 -12.87
C VAL A 602 0.29 -35.84 -13.40
N ALA A 603 -0.55 -36.87 -13.49
CA ALA A 603 -0.15 -38.17 -14.01
C ALA A 603 0.27 -38.09 -15.50
N GLU A 604 -0.48 -37.37 -16.32
CA GLU A 604 -0.13 -37.11 -17.73
C GLU A 604 1.20 -36.36 -17.86
N LEU A 605 1.40 -35.29 -17.07
CA LEU A 605 2.62 -34.47 -17.11
C LEU A 605 3.86 -35.29 -16.77
N VAL A 606 3.79 -36.15 -15.74
CA VAL A 606 4.94 -37.00 -15.35
C VAL A 606 5.23 -38.06 -16.40
N MET A 607 4.20 -38.61 -17.05
CA MET A 607 4.41 -39.59 -18.12
C MET A 607 5.02 -38.99 -19.39
N GLN A 608 4.71 -37.72 -19.69
CA GLN A 608 5.25 -37.01 -20.85
C GLN A 608 6.60 -36.34 -20.55
N ILE A 609 6.79 -35.85 -19.32
CA ILE A 609 7.93 -35.09 -18.84
C ILE A 609 8.32 -35.57 -17.44
N PRO A 610 9.02 -36.72 -17.33
CA PRO A 610 9.35 -37.33 -16.03
C PRO A 610 10.23 -36.44 -15.15
N GLU A 611 10.95 -35.49 -15.74
CA GLU A 611 11.77 -34.51 -15.02
C GLU A 611 10.95 -33.60 -14.07
N LEU A 612 9.63 -33.53 -14.23
CA LEU A 612 8.73 -32.77 -13.35
C LEU A 612 8.34 -33.52 -12.08
N ALA A 613 8.55 -34.83 -12.00
CA ALA A 613 8.14 -35.65 -10.86
C ALA A 613 8.67 -35.14 -9.50
N PRO A 614 9.94 -34.69 -9.35
CA PRO A 614 10.44 -34.15 -8.09
C PRO A 614 9.73 -32.88 -7.63
N ILE A 615 9.16 -32.10 -8.56
CA ILE A 615 8.46 -30.84 -8.26
C ILE A 615 6.99 -31.13 -7.93
N LEU A 616 6.34 -31.97 -8.74
CA LEU A 616 4.92 -32.27 -8.61
C LEU A 616 4.62 -33.16 -7.39
N PHE A 617 5.47 -34.13 -7.07
CA PHE A 617 5.23 -35.05 -5.95
C PHE A 617 5.91 -34.66 -4.63
N LYS A 618 6.68 -33.57 -4.61
CA LYS A 618 7.45 -33.13 -3.42
C LYS A 618 6.63 -33.18 -2.13
N LYS A 619 5.45 -32.55 -2.13
CA LYS A 619 4.59 -32.44 -0.95
C LYS A 619 4.04 -33.81 -0.50
N LYS A 620 3.66 -34.66 -1.46
CA LYS A 620 3.18 -36.02 -1.21
C LYS A 620 4.29 -36.87 -0.56
N LEU A 621 5.49 -36.86 -1.14
CA LEU A 621 6.63 -37.62 -0.62
C LEU A 621 7.01 -37.19 0.79
N ILE A 622 7.07 -35.88 1.05
CA ILE A 622 7.33 -35.36 2.41
C ILE A 622 6.29 -35.89 3.41
N SER A 623 5.01 -35.89 3.02
CA SER A 623 3.92 -36.42 3.87
C SER A 623 4.04 -37.92 4.13
N GLU A 624 4.40 -38.71 3.13
CA GLU A 624 4.57 -40.17 3.24
C GLU A 624 5.85 -40.57 4.00
N MET A 625 6.87 -39.71 3.94
CA MET A 625 8.18 -39.93 4.56
C MET A 625 8.25 -39.51 6.01
N SER A 626 7.54 -38.44 6.40
CA SER A 626 7.64 -37.84 7.73
C SER A 626 7.49 -38.86 8.88
N PRO A 627 6.55 -39.83 8.87
CA PRO A 627 6.44 -40.82 9.93
C PRO A 627 7.66 -41.75 10.04
N LEU A 628 8.26 -42.14 8.92
CA LEU A 628 9.42 -43.04 8.90
C LEU A 628 10.72 -42.31 9.25
N SER A 629 10.90 -41.06 8.79
CA SER A 629 12.09 -40.26 9.09
C SER A 629 12.21 -39.97 10.59
N ILE A 630 11.10 -39.68 11.27
CA ILE A 630 11.05 -39.50 12.74
C ILE A 630 11.49 -40.79 13.45
N ARG A 631 10.98 -41.95 13.02
CA ARG A 631 11.31 -43.24 13.65
C ARG A 631 12.78 -43.62 13.46
N LEU A 632 13.33 -43.38 12.27
CA LEU A 632 14.76 -43.60 12.02
C LEU A 632 15.62 -42.66 12.87
N MET A 633 15.23 -41.38 13.00
CA MET A 633 15.96 -40.40 13.80
C MET A 633 16.02 -40.81 15.28
N ASN A 634 14.91 -41.33 15.82
CA ASN A 634 14.84 -41.88 17.18
C ASN A 634 15.71 -43.15 17.33
N ALA A 635 15.72 -44.04 16.35
CA ALA A 635 16.58 -45.23 16.36
C ALA A 635 18.07 -44.87 16.39
N SER A 636 18.46 -43.81 15.68
CA SER A 636 19.85 -43.33 15.68
C SER A 636 20.24 -42.64 16.97
N SER A 637 19.37 -41.79 17.53
CA SER A 637 19.65 -41.11 18.80
C SER A 637 19.77 -42.08 19.98
N MET A 638 19.05 -43.21 19.92
CA MET A 638 19.13 -44.30 20.90
C MET A 638 20.29 -45.28 20.65
N GLY A 639 21.09 -45.09 19.60
CA GLY A 639 22.25 -45.93 19.29
C GLY A 639 21.93 -47.28 18.63
N TYR A 640 20.67 -47.55 18.29
CA TYR A 640 20.25 -48.77 17.58
C TYR A 640 20.59 -48.74 16.08
N LEU A 641 20.89 -47.56 15.52
CA LEU A 641 21.18 -47.40 14.09
C LEU A 641 22.28 -46.36 13.86
N SER A 642 23.37 -46.76 13.20
CA SER A 642 24.38 -45.82 12.69
C SER A 642 24.08 -45.51 11.22
N TYR A 643 23.45 -44.36 10.95
CA TYR A 643 23.17 -43.88 9.60
C TYR A 643 23.20 -42.35 9.53
N SER A 644 23.39 -41.79 8.34
CA SER A 644 23.32 -40.34 8.12
C SER A 644 21.97 -39.92 7.55
N ILE A 645 21.38 -38.84 8.07
CA ILE A 645 20.19 -38.19 7.51
C ILE A 645 20.43 -37.76 6.05
N SER A 646 21.68 -37.46 5.68
CA SER A 646 22.05 -37.17 4.29
C SER A 646 21.75 -38.35 3.34
N ASP A 647 21.89 -39.59 3.81
CA ASP A 647 21.71 -40.78 2.99
C ASP A 647 20.23 -41.06 2.73
N VAL A 648 19.37 -40.79 3.73
CA VAL A 648 17.91 -40.86 3.56
C VAL A 648 17.43 -39.83 2.55
N ASN A 649 17.90 -38.58 2.66
CA ASN A 649 17.57 -37.53 1.69
C ASN A 649 18.10 -37.85 0.29
N ALA A 650 19.27 -38.48 0.18
CA ALA A 650 19.81 -38.95 -1.08
C ALA A 650 18.97 -40.08 -1.68
N GLN A 651 18.43 -41.00 -0.87
CA GLN A 651 17.54 -42.06 -1.32
C GLN A 651 16.13 -41.57 -1.66
N GLU A 652 15.61 -40.56 -0.97
CA GLU A 652 14.37 -39.88 -1.34
C GLU A 652 14.51 -39.26 -2.74
N SER A 653 15.62 -38.55 -2.96
CA SER A 653 15.95 -38.04 -4.29
C SER A 653 16.11 -39.19 -5.30
N ALA A 654 16.81 -40.28 -4.96
CA ALA A 654 16.97 -41.41 -5.87
C ALA A 654 15.64 -42.07 -6.26
N TYR A 655 14.70 -42.21 -5.32
CA TYR A 655 13.36 -42.76 -5.57
C TYR A 655 12.59 -41.91 -6.58
N ILE A 656 12.51 -40.59 -6.37
CA ILE A 656 11.68 -39.73 -7.21
C ILE A 656 12.26 -39.49 -8.62
N HIS A 657 13.55 -39.77 -8.81
CA HIS A 657 14.21 -39.77 -10.12
C HIS A 657 14.21 -41.16 -10.79
N HIS A 658 13.74 -42.21 -10.11
CA HIS A 658 13.73 -43.56 -10.68
C HIS A 658 12.53 -43.75 -11.62
N PRO A 659 12.74 -44.16 -12.89
CA PRO A 659 11.65 -44.27 -13.87
C PRO A 659 10.50 -45.19 -13.44
N GLU A 660 10.80 -46.30 -12.76
CA GLU A 660 9.76 -47.24 -12.29
C GLU A 660 8.93 -46.67 -11.12
N ALA A 661 9.53 -45.83 -10.26
CA ALA A 661 8.81 -45.15 -9.19
C ALA A 661 7.92 -44.03 -9.75
N GLN A 662 8.43 -43.27 -10.74
CA GLN A 662 7.65 -42.23 -11.42
C GLN A 662 6.44 -42.81 -12.15
N ALA A 663 6.62 -43.94 -12.84
CA ALA A 663 5.54 -44.68 -13.48
C ALA A 663 4.49 -45.18 -12.47
N GLU A 664 4.94 -45.69 -11.32
CA GLU A 664 4.05 -46.13 -10.25
C GLU A 664 3.23 -44.98 -9.64
N LEU A 665 3.88 -43.85 -9.35
CA LEU A 665 3.21 -42.65 -8.84
C LEU A 665 2.17 -42.11 -9.82
N ALA A 666 2.50 -42.06 -11.12
CA ALA A 666 1.54 -41.69 -12.16
C ALA A 666 0.35 -42.67 -12.21
N ARG A 667 0.60 -43.98 -12.08
CA ARG A 667 -0.47 -45.00 -12.02
C ARG A 667 -1.42 -44.75 -10.85
N GLN A 668 -0.88 -44.52 -9.65
CA GLN A 668 -1.67 -44.25 -8.44
C GLN A 668 -2.55 -43.00 -8.62
N TYR A 669 -2.03 -41.95 -9.26
CA TYR A 669 -2.80 -40.73 -9.50
C TYR A 669 -3.93 -40.93 -10.52
N PHE A 670 -3.72 -41.73 -11.58
CA PHE A 670 -4.80 -42.12 -12.49
C PHE A 670 -5.88 -42.95 -11.78
N GLN A 671 -5.49 -43.89 -10.92
CA GLN A 671 -6.42 -44.72 -10.15
C GLN A 671 -7.25 -43.87 -9.19
N LEU A 672 -6.60 -42.96 -8.44
CA LEU A 672 -7.28 -42.05 -7.52
C LEU A 672 -8.22 -41.09 -8.26
N ALA A 673 -7.82 -40.55 -9.41
CA ALA A 673 -8.68 -39.71 -10.23
C ALA A 673 -9.95 -40.48 -10.68
N ALA A 674 -9.79 -41.74 -11.09
CA ALA A 674 -10.89 -42.58 -11.50
C ALA A 674 -11.84 -42.94 -10.33
N GLU A 675 -11.31 -43.22 -9.15
CA GLU A 675 -12.10 -43.45 -7.92
C GLU A 675 -12.92 -42.21 -7.53
N LEU A 676 -12.38 -41.02 -7.78
CA LEU A 676 -13.04 -39.74 -7.53
C LEU A 676 -14.02 -39.31 -8.65
N GLY A 677 -14.22 -40.15 -9.68
CA GLY A 677 -15.24 -39.98 -10.72
C GLY A 677 -14.72 -39.65 -12.12
N ASP A 678 -13.41 -39.59 -12.35
CA ASP A 678 -12.84 -39.36 -13.68
C ASP A 678 -12.88 -40.63 -14.57
N THR A 679 -13.92 -40.75 -15.37
CA THR A 679 -14.06 -41.87 -16.32
C THR A 679 -12.99 -41.86 -17.43
N SER A 680 -12.44 -40.69 -17.75
CA SER A 680 -11.39 -40.55 -18.77
C SER A 680 -10.02 -41.02 -18.25
N ALA A 681 -9.75 -40.87 -16.94
CA ALA A 681 -8.53 -41.35 -16.31
C ALA A 681 -8.35 -42.88 -16.44
N ASN A 682 -9.43 -43.67 -16.27
CA ASN A 682 -9.38 -45.12 -16.47
C ASN A 682 -9.10 -45.51 -17.91
N THR A 683 -9.73 -44.83 -18.86
CA THR A 683 -9.50 -45.05 -20.30
C THR A 683 -8.04 -44.78 -20.62
N ARG A 684 -7.52 -43.66 -20.13
CA ARG A 684 -6.15 -43.22 -20.37
C ARG A 684 -5.12 -44.16 -19.72
N LEU A 685 -5.35 -44.57 -18.48
CA LEU A 685 -4.54 -45.56 -17.78
C LEU A 685 -4.40 -46.86 -18.60
N ASN A 686 -5.52 -47.37 -19.13
CA ASN A 686 -5.53 -48.58 -19.95
C ASN A 686 -4.75 -48.41 -21.27
N GLU A 687 -4.81 -47.23 -21.90
CA GLU A 687 -4.01 -46.92 -23.10
C GLU A 687 -2.51 -46.96 -22.80
N TRP A 688 -2.07 -46.35 -21.68
CA TRP A 688 -0.66 -46.35 -21.28
C TRP A 688 -0.16 -47.75 -20.90
N ILE A 689 -1.02 -48.58 -20.30
CA ILE A 689 -0.74 -50.00 -20.04
C ILE A 689 -0.60 -50.77 -21.36
N ALA A 690 -1.56 -50.63 -22.28
CA ALA A 690 -1.54 -51.28 -23.59
C ALA A 690 -0.31 -50.87 -24.43
N ALA A 691 0.10 -49.61 -24.32
CA ALA A 691 1.31 -49.07 -24.95
C ALA A 691 2.61 -49.53 -24.27
N LYS A 692 2.54 -50.35 -23.21
CA LYS A 692 3.67 -50.83 -22.39
C LYS A 692 4.50 -49.69 -21.77
N ARG A 693 3.88 -48.54 -21.56
CA ARG A 693 4.50 -47.36 -20.94
C ARG A 693 4.24 -47.31 -19.43
N LEU A 694 3.11 -47.87 -18.97
CA LEU A 694 2.83 -48.13 -17.56
C LEU A 694 2.70 -49.65 -17.33
N PRO A 695 3.17 -50.19 -16.19
CA PRO A 695 2.98 -51.60 -15.86
C PRO A 695 1.60 -51.84 -15.21
N GLU A 696 1.00 -53.01 -15.45
CA GLU A 696 -0.30 -53.41 -14.84
C GLU A 696 -0.25 -53.45 -13.30
N LYS A 697 0.91 -53.77 -12.75
CA LYS A 697 1.26 -53.73 -11.32
C LYS A 697 2.70 -53.27 -11.16
N ALA A 698 3.08 -52.80 -9.98
CA ALA A 698 4.47 -52.49 -9.71
C ALA A 698 5.35 -53.71 -10.01
N ARG A 699 6.45 -53.50 -10.75
CA ARG A 699 7.36 -54.59 -11.13
C ARG A 699 8.03 -55.21 -9.91
N GLU A 700 8.30 -54.39 -8.91
CA GLU A 700 8.87 -54.77 -7.63
C GLU A 700 8.19 -53.98 -6.51
N GLN A 701 8.02 -54.62 -5.35
CA GLN A 701 7.36 -54.01 -4.18
C GLN A 701 8.04 -52.71 -3.71
N ARG A 702 9.35 -52.57 -3.93
CA ARG A 702 10.11 -51.37 -3.55
C ARG A 702 9.64 -50.09 -4.24
N PHE A 703 8.93 -50.18 -5.36
CA PHE A 703 8.44 -49.02 -6.10
C PHE A 703 7.03 -48.60 -5.71
N GLU A 704 6.26 -49.46 -5.03
CA GLU A 704 4.88 -49.17 -4.63
C GLU A 704 4.78 -48.00 -3.64
N HIS A 705 5.82 -47.80 -2.84
CA HIS A 705 5.88 -46.75 -1.83
C HIS A 705 7.32 -46.43 -1.47
N ILE A 706 7.63 -45.15 -1.20
CA ILE A 706 8.97 -44.69 -0.83
C ILE A 706 9.51 -45.39 0.45
N GLN A 707 8.61 -45.78 1.35
CA GLN A 707 8.98 -46.59 2.50
C GLN A 707 9.56 -47.95 2.08
N PHE A 708 8.96 -48.66 1.12
CA PHE A 708 9.49 -49.95 0.65
C PHE A 708 10.84 -49.80 -0.06
N TRP A 709 11.03 -48.69 -0.79
CA TRP A 709 12.33 -48.33 -1.39
C TRP A 709 13.44 -48.21 -0.34
N LEU A 710 13.18 -47.47 0.74
CA LEU A 710 14.14 -47.32 1.83
C LEU A 710 14.40 -48.63 2.56
N MET A 711 13.35 -49.42 2.83
CA MET A 711 13.49 -50.72 3.48
C MET A 711 14.40 -51.66 2.66
N ASP A 712 14.25 -51.69 1.34
CA ASP A 712 15.11 -52.46 0.43
C ASP A 712 16.56 -51.91 0.42
N TYR A 713 16.74 -50.60 0.39
CA TYR A 713 18.06 -49.97 0.44
C TYR A 713 18.82 -50.33 1.73
N PHE A 714 18.18 -50.16 2.88
CA PHE A 714 18.81 -50.45 4.17
C PHE A 714 19.02 -51.95 4.39
N ALA A 715 18.11 -52.81 3.93
CA ALA A 715 18.31 -54.26 3.95
C ALA A 715 19.56 -54.68 3.19
N LYS A 716 19.86 -54.05 2.03
CA LYS A 716 21.09 -54.29 1.25
C LYS A 716 22.36 -53.82 1.96
N GLN A 717 22.25 -52.86 2.88
CA GLN A 717 23.34 -52.39 3.74
C GLN A 717 23.50 -53.25 5.00
N GLY A 718 22.76 -54.37 5.12
CA GLY A 718 22.78 -55.23 6.30
C GLY A 718 21.96 -54.70 7.48
N VAL A 719 21.14 -53.67 7.26
CA VAL A 719 20.29 -53.05 8.28
C VAL A 719 18.86 -53.57 8.14
N ASN A 720 18.39 -54.31 9.14
CA ASN A 720 17.00 -54.76 9.19
C ASN A 720 16.11 -53.73 9.89
N ILE A 721 15.64 -52.72 9.15
CA ILE A 721 14.74 -51.69 9.70
C ILE A 721 13.46 -52.30 10.29
N ARG A 722 12.95 -53.41 9.74
CA ARG A 722 11.74 -54.08 10.26
C ARG A 722 11.96 -54.58 11.68
N GLN A 723 13.15 -55.11 11.95
CA GLN A 723 13.55 -55.57 13.27
C GLN A 723 13.77 -54.38 14.21
N ILE A 724 14.46 -53.33 13.77
CA ILE A 724 14.72 -52.12 14.59
C ILE A 724 13.42 -51.40 14.97
N LEU A 725 12.47 -51.27 14.03
CA LEU A 725 11.15 -50.71 14.31
C LEU A 725 10.33 -51.63 15.22
N GLY A 726 10.51 -52.94 15.13
CA GLY A 726 9.91 -53.92 16.05
C GLY A 726 10.52 -53.86 17.45
N ASP A 727 11.83 -53.68 17.56
CA ASP A 727 12.58 -53.57 18.81
C ASP A 727 12.30 -52.24 19.52
N LEU A 728 12.05 -51.16 18.79
CA LEU A 728 11.55 -49.89 19.35
C LEU A 728 10.16 -50.04 19.98
N VAL A 729 9.26 -50.77 19.33
CA VAL A 729 7.93 -51.10 19.86
C VAL A 729 8.04 -52.09 21.03
N ALA A 730 9.02 -53.01 21.02
CA ALA A 730 9.27 -53.92 22.13
C ALA A 730 9.90 -53.22 23.35
N ALA A 731 10.79 -52.24 23.13
CA ALA A 731 11.38 -51.40 24.17
C ALA A 731 10.35 -50.45 24.81
N GLU A 732 9.32 -50.03 24.06
CA GLU A 732 8.14 -49.34 24.61
C GLU A 732 7.28 -50.28 25.48
N ASN A 733 7.26 -51.59 25.21
CA ASN A 733 6.48 -52.57 25.97
C ASN A 733 7.22 -53.18 27.19
N GLU A 734 8.55 -53.09 27.29
CA GLU A 734 9.32 -53.51 28.48
C GLU A 734 9.41 -52.40 29.54
N ALA A 735 8.98 -51.18 29.21
CA ALA A 735 8.96 -50.02 30.09
C ALA A 735 7.60 -49.80 30.77
N ASP A 736 6.98 -50.85 31.33
CA ASP A 736 5.75 -50.72 32.13
C ASP A 736 6.06 -50.77 33.64
N ASP A 737 6.38 -49.60 34.20
CA ASP A 737 5.88 -49.22 35.53
C ASP A 737 5.46 -47.74 35.54
N ILE A 738 4.76 -47.31 34.48
CA ILE A 738 3.79 -46.19 34.51
C ILE A 738 2.63 -46.55 33.56
N THR A 739 1.65 -47.26 34.12
CA THR A 739 0.31 -47.56 33.58
C THR A 739 -0.13 -46.80 32.32
N PHE A 740 -0.25 -47.50 31.20
CA PHE A 740 -1.27 -47.22 30.18
C PHE A 740 -2.40 -48.24 30.30
N HIS A 741 -3.51 -47.82 30.90
CA HIS A 741 -4.75 -48.57 30.75
C HIS A 741 -5.23 -48.46 29.29
N GLU A 742 -5.19 -49.59 28.58
CA GLU A 742 -6.06 -49.84 27.43
C GLU A 742 -7.51 -49.69 27.90
N ASN A 743 -8.15 -48.57 27.56
CA ASN A 743 -9.61 -48.47 27.55
C ASN A 743 -10.06 -48.56 26.09
N SER A 744 -10.62 -49.72 25.77
CA SER A 744 -11.22 -50.13 24.50
C SER A 744 -12.53 -49.40 24.15
N ASP A 745 -12.87 -48.33 24.87
CA ASP A 745 -14.01 -47.45 24.59
C ASP A 745 -13.67 -46.28 23.63
N ASN A 746 -12.39 -46.07 23.28
CA ASN A 746 -12.00 -45.02 22.32
C ASN A 746 -12.12 -45.44 20.85
N LEU A 747 -12.41 -46.71 20.53
CA LEU A 747 -12.62 -47.14 19.14
C LEU A 747 -13.94 -46.61 18.52
N ALA A 748 -14.82 -46.01 19.33
CA ALA A 748 -16.07 -45.39 18.88
C ALA A 748 -16.03 -43.85 18.87
N HIS A 749 -14.93 -43.21 19.30
CA HIS A 749 -14.77 -41.75 19.28
C HIS A 749 -13.71 -41.26 18.27
N ILE A 750 -13.08 -42.16 17.51
CA ILE A 750 -12.12 -41.82 16.43
C ILE A 750 -12.84 -41.40 15.12
N THR A 751 -14.14 -41.11 15.17
CA THR A 751 -14.87 -40.49 14.04
C THR A 751 -15.02 -38.97 14.13
N GLU A 752 -14.59 -38.33 15.22
CA GLU A 752 -14.65 -36.86 15.34
C GLU A 752 -13.47 -36.34 16.18
N ASP A 753 -12.27 -36.29 15.60
CA ASP A 753 -11.18 -35.42 16.10
C ASP A 753 -10.19 -35.13 14.95
N GLU A 754 -10.38 -33.97 14.32
CA GLU A 754 -9.70 -33.45 13.12
C GLU A 754 -8.28 -32.87 13.37
N ASP A 755 -7.48 -33.38 14.31
CA ASP A 755 -6.22 -32.68 14.68
C ASP A 755 -4.90 -33.43 14.44
N ILE A 756 -4.88 -34.45 13.57
CA ILE A 756 -3.65 -35.14 13.13
C ILE A 756 -3.41 -34.98 11.62
N LEU A 757 -3.45 -33.75 11.11
CA LEU A 757 -2.91 -33.39 9.79
C LEU A 757 -2.38 -31.95 9.81
N ARG A 758 -1.16 -31.75 10.33
CA ARG A 758 -0.39 -30.51 10.07
C ARG A 758 1.00 -30.88 9.56
N PRO A 759 1.26 -30.73 8.25
CA PRO A 759 2.61 -30.76 7.72
C PRO A 759 3.40 -29.56 8.25
N GLU A 760 4.68 -29.79 8.52
CA GLU A 760 5.66 -28.78 8.89
C GLU A 760 5.71 -27.65 7.86
N SER A 761 5.20 -26.48 8.26
CA SER A 761 5.42 -25.20 7.58
C SER A 761 6.42 -24.39 8.40
N THR A 762 7.70 -24.51 8.09
CA THR A 762 8.73 -23.65 8.65
C THR A 762 8.76 -22.32 7.90
N VAL A 763 8.86 -21.25 8.69
CA VAL A 763 9.12 -19.83 8.34
C VAL A 763 7.91 -18.86 8.26
N TRP A 764 6.77 -19.18 7.63
CA TRP A 764 5.67 -18.19 7.51
C TRP A 764 4.68 -18.11 8.70
N LYS A 765 4.33 -19.24 9.35
CA LYS A 765 3.39 -19.24 10.50
C LYS A 765 3.88 -18.48 11.75
N LYS A 766 5.18 -18.13 11.83
CA LYS A 766 5.72 -17.32 12.94
C LYS A 766 5.49 -15.81 12.78
N TRP A 767 5.18 -15.32 11.58
CA TRP A 767 4.87 -13.89 11.37
C TRP A 767 3.37 -13.57 11.48
N ALA A 768 2.48 -14.47 11.07
CA ALA A 768 1.02 -14.25 11.13
C ALA A 768 0.45 -14.24 12.58
N ILE A 769 1.03 -15.00 13.50
CA ILE A 769 0.62 -15.01 14.92
C ILE A 769 0.93 -13.66 15.60
N TRP A 770 1.96 -12.92 15.16
CA TRP A 770 2.24 -11.56 15.64
C TRP A 770 1.26 -10.51 15.09
N SER A 771 0.61 -10.79 13.96
CA SER A 771 -0.43 -9.90 13.39
C SER A 771 -1.80 -10.12 14.06
N GLY A 772 -2.12 -11.34 14.46
CA GLY A 772 -3.41 -11.70 15.09
C GLY A 772 -3.55 -11.28 16.56
N VAL A 773 -2.48 -11.34 17.36
CA VAL A 773 -2.52 -10.91 18.79
C VAL A 773 -2.73 -9.39 18.93
N GLY A 774 -2.36 -8.61 17.91
CA GLY A 774 -2.65 -7.16 17.86
C GLY A 774 -4.13 -6.83 17.69
N VAL A 775 -4.95 -7.74 17.14
CA VAL A 775 -6.38 -7.50 16.88
C VAL A 775 -7.27 -7.98 18.03
N LEU A 776 -6.87 -9.00 18.79
CA LEU A 776 -7.61 -9.45 19.97
C LEU A 776 -7.43 -8.56 21.22
N MET A 777 -6.33 -7.80 21.33
CA MET A 777 -6.11 -6.84 22.43
C MET A 777 -6.88 -5.53 22.26
N LEU A 778 -7.43 -5.23 21.08
CA LEU A 778 -8.31 -4.08 20.85
C LEU A 778 -9.81 -4.43 20.96
N GLY A 779 -10.18 -5.71 20.97
CA GLY A 779 -11.57 -6.18 21.15
C GLY A 779 -12.04 -6.29 22.61
N LEU A 780 -11.12 -6.26 23.59
CA LEU A 780 -11.45 -6.45 25.01
C LEU A 780 -11.49 -5.16 25.86
N VAL A 781 -11.27 -3.98 25.25
CA VAL A 781 -11.40 -2.68 25.94
C VAL A 781 -12.74 -1.98 25.63
N ALA A 782 -13.56 -2.51 24.71
CA ALA A 782 -14.88 -1.96 24.37
C ALA A 782 -16.06 -2.64 25.07
N TRP A 783 -15.82 -3.55 26.03
CA TRP A 783 -16.86 -4.31 26.74
C TRP A 783 -16.82 -4.18 28.27
N ALA A 784 -16.30 -3.07 28.77
CA ALA A 784 -16.47 -2.68 30.17
C ALA A 784 -16.48 -1.15 30.28
N VAL A 785 -17.67 -0.54 30.24
CA VAL A 785 -18.15 0.60 31.05
C VAL A 785 -19.42 1.13 30.38
N LEU A 786 -20.58 0.60 30.80
CA LEU A 786 -21.83 1.36 30.88
C LEU A 786 -22.30 1.25 32.34
N PRO A 787 -22.62 2.37 33.01
CA PRO A 787 -23.06 2.36 34.40
C PRO A 787 -24.58 2.17 34.49
N THR A 788 -25.03 1.37 35.46
CA THR A 788 -26.39 1.44 35.99
C THR A 788 -26.31 1.81 37.47
N ASP A 789 -27.04 2.89 37.81
CA ASP A 789 -27.11 3.61 39.08
C ASP A 789 -27.47 2.78 40.32
N ALA A 790 -26.97 3.19 41.49
CA ALA A 790 -27.81 3.69 42.60
C ALA A 790 -27.00 4.06 43.88
N SER A 791 -27.05 5.36 44.21
CA SER A 791 -27.17 5.98 45.56
C SER A 791 -26.13 5.69 46.67
N ASN A 792 -25.35 6.71 47.05
CA ASN A 792 -25.58 7.55 48.24
C ASN A 792 -24.39 8.49 48.51
N ASP A 793 -24.64 9.79 48.39
CA ASP A 793 -23.86 10.92 48.95
C ASP A 793 -24.02 11.00 50.50
N PRO A 794 -23.38 11.94 51.25
CA PRO A 794 -22.43 13.02 50.87
C PRO A 794 -21.19 13.14 51.83
N ILE A 795 -20.28 14.09 51.56
CA ILE A 795 -19.86 15.21 52.49
C ILE A 795 -18.53 15.88 52.08
N ALA A 796 -18.66 17.17 51.73
CA ALA A 796 -17.87 18.36 52.07
C ALA A 796 -16.40 18.63 51.60
N SER A 797 -16.33 19.70 50.78
CA SER A 797 -15.51 20.93 50.95
C SER A 797 -13.97 20.87 50.83
N LYS A 798 -13.40 21.60 49.85
CA LYS A 798 -12.93 22.99 50.03
C LYS A 798 -12.36 23.63 48.76
N GLU A 799 -12.53 24.94 48.77
CA GLU A 799 -12.24 26.01 47.81
C GLU A 799 -10.76 26.30 47.48
N VAL A 800 -10.56 26.79 46.23
CA VAL A 800 -9.85 28.03 45.80
C VAL A 800 -8.33 28.16 45.98
N SER A 801 -7.61 28.42 44.87
CA SER A 801 -6.91 29.69 44.57
C SER A 801 -5.82 29.51 43.50
N GLY A 802 -5.66 30.50 42.62
CA GLY A 802 -4.75 30.46 41.48
C GLY A 802 -3.44 31.24 41.59
N SER A 803 -2.86 31.46 40.40
CA SER A 803 -1.79 32.40 40.00
C SER A 803 -0.36 31.86 39.89
N LEU A 804 0.15 32.01 38.66
CA LEU A 804 1.54 32.00 38.22
C LEU A 804 2.43 33.00 38.98
N LYS A 805 3.70 32.63 39.23
CA LYS A 805 4.90 33.47 38.97
C LYS A 805 6.23 32.72 39.12
N ASN A 806 7.14 33.07 38.21
CA ASN A 806 8.53 32.64 38.01
C ASN A 806 9.42 32.53 39.24
N THR A 807 10.33 31.54 39.23
CA THR A 807 11.74 31.69 39.66
C THR A 807 12.63 30.62 39.01
N LEU A 808 13.73 31.07 38.40
CA LEU A 808 14.87 30.28 37.92
C LEU A 808 15.55 29.51 39.07
N PRO A 809 16.20 28.36 38.80
CA PRO A 809 17.27 27.85 39.65
C PRO A 809 18.62 27.76 38.91
N VAL A 810 19.51 28.67 39.34
CA VAL A 810 20.90 28.48 39.81
C VAL A 810 21.62 27.17 39.42
N VAL A 811 22.77 27.34 38.76
CA VAL A 811 23.86 26.36 38.60
C VAL A 811 24.62 26.18 39.92
N PRO A 812 24.99 24.94 40.29
CA PRO A 812 26.22 24.70 41.02
C PRO A 812 27.23 23.85 40.23
N THR A 813 28.44 24.36 40.32
CA THR A 813 29.77 23.97 39.87
C THR A 813 30.12 22.47 39.84
N VAL A 814 30.84 22.11 38.78
CA VAL A 814 31.54 20.84 38.53
C VAL A 814 32.66 20.59 39.56
N PRO A 815 32.82 19.34 40.05
CA PRO A 815 34.13 18.81 40.39
C PRO A 815 34.61 17.87 39.28
N THR A 816 35.80 18.18 38.76
CA THR A 816 36.64 17.30 37.93
C THR A 816 36.87 15.96 38.62
N LEU A 817 36.53 14.86 37.95
CA LEU A 817 36.98 13.51 38.30
C LEU A 817 37.46 12.78 37.06
N SER A 818 38.72 12.35 37.18
CA SER A 818 39.54 11.53 36.31
C SER A 818 38.88 10.22 35.88
N ALA A 819 39.25 9.76 34.69
CA ALA A 819 38.89 8.47 34.12
C ALA A 819 39.13 7.28 35.07
N SER A 820 38.07 6.55 35.36
CA SER A 820 38.08 5.11 35.61
C SER A 820 36.78 4.52 35.07
N GLN A 821 36.88 3.54 34.17
CA GLN A 821 35.72 2.78 33.72
C GLN A 821 35.09 2.09 34.94
N PRO A 822 33.75 2.07 35.08
CA PRO A 822 33.12 1.35 36.18
C PRO A 822 33.35 -0.15 35.97
N THR A 823 34.19 -0.75 36.82
CA THR A 823 34.24 -2.20 36.96
C THR A 823 32.93 -2.67 37.56
N VAL A 824 32.00 -3.12 36.72
CA VAL A 824 30.72 -3.70 37.15
C VAL A 824 31.02 -5.00 37.90
N SER A 825 30.66 -5.06 39.19
CA SER A 825 30.88 -6.25 40.03
C SER A 825 29.90 -7.36 39.66
N LEU A 826 30.38 -8.59 39.44
CA LEU A 826 29.53 -9.75 39.12
C LEU A 826 28.38 -9.93 40.13
N ASN A 827 28.61 -9.65 41.41
CA ASN A 827 27.57 -9.74 42.44
C ASN A 827 26.45 -8.71 42.25
N GLN A 828 26.75 -7.52 41.73
CA GLN A 828 25.74 -6.51 41.42
C GLN A 828 24.92 -6.90 40.19
N VAL A 829 25.58 -7.40 39.13
CA VAL A 829 24.90 -7.92 37.93
C VAL A 829 23.99 -9.09 38.26
N MET A 830 24.46 -10.04 39.07
CA MET A 830 23.67 -11.20 39.50
C MET A 830 22.45 -10.79 40.33
N THR A 831 22.61 -9.85 41.26
CA THR A 831 21.50 -9.34 42.08
C THR A 831 20.46 -8.62 41.22
N GLU A 832 20.90 -7.82 40.25
CA GLU A 832 20.00 -7.09 39.36
C GLU A 832 19.28 -8.01 38.35
N LEU A 833 19.94 -9.06 37.87
CA LEU A 833 19.29 -10.06 37.02
C LEU A 833 18.27 -10.87 37.82
N GLN A 834 18.59 -11.24 39.07
CA GLN A 834 17.67 -11.98 39.94
C GLN A 834 16.38 -11.21 40.25
N THR A 835 16.44 -9.89 40.45
CA THR A 835 15.23 -9.08 40.69
C THR A 835 14.33 -8.95 39.47
N LYS A 836 14.86 -9.17 38.27
CA LYS A 836 14.13 -9.11 37.00
C LYS A 836 13.64 -10.49 36.54
N LEU A 837 13.91 -11.56 37.28
CA LEU A 837 13.43 -12.91 36.96
C LEU A 837 11.94 -13.09 37.30
N PRO A 838 11.19 -13.84 36.47
CA PRO A 838 11.69 -14.55 35.29
C PRO A 838 11.80 -13.65 34.04
N LEU A 839 12.91 -13.77 33.31
CA LEU A 839 13.20 -12.98 32.11
C LEU A 839 12.66 -13.72 30.89
N THR A 840 11.84 -13.04 30.09
CA THR A 840 11.28 -13.59 28.85
C THR A 840 11.94 -12.88 27.68
N PHE A 841 12.60 -13.63 26.79
CA PHE A 841 13.38 -13.05 25.69
C PHE A 841 12.54 -12.70 24.47
N PHE A 842 13.12 -11.93 23.54
CA PHE A 842 12.47 -11.27 22.39
C PHE A 842 11.61 -12.21 21.50
N THR A 843 11.82 -13.52 21.58
CA THR A 843 11.06 -14.53 20.82
C THR A 843 9.87 -15.13 21.57
N ASN A 844 9.63 -14.81 22.85
CA ASN A 844 8.64 -15.43 23.75
C ASN A 844 8.72 -16.97 23.88
N THR A 845 9.70 -17.62 23.25
CA THR A 845 9.89 -19.08 23.28
C THR A 845 10.83 -19.54 24.39
N HIS A 846 11.65 -18.65 24.93
CA HIS A 846 12.65 -18.96 25.95
C HIS A 846 12.45 -18.08 27.19
N LYS A 847 12.42 -18.71 28.37
CA LYS A 847 12.23 -18.02 29.65
C LYS A 847 13.32 -18.43 30.63
N ILE A 848 14.11 -17.49 31.13
CA ILE A 848 15.02 -17.78 32.24
C ILE A 848 14.20 -17.80 33.52
N GLN A 849 14.26 -18.93 34.23
CA GLN A 849 13.56 -19.15 35.48
C GLN A 849 14.44 -18.88 36.69
N SER A 850 15.72 -19.22 36.62
CA SER A 850 16.66 -19.02 37.70
C SER A 850 18.07 -18.75 37.18
N ILE A 851 18.84 -18.03 37.99
CA ILE A 851 20.25 -17.76 37.77
C ILE A 851 21.00 -18.10 39.06
N LYS A 852 22.05 -18.91 38.95
CA LYS A 852 22.88 -19.32 40.08
C LYS A 852 24.36 -19.24 39.73
N LEU A 853 25.19 -18.91 40.72
CA LEU A 853 26.65 -18.95 40.58
C LEU A 853 27.15 -20.20 41.30
N GLU A 854 27.70 -21.15 40.56
CA GLU A 854 28.29 -22.38 41.10
C GLU A 854 29.71 -22.52 40.58
N ASN A 855 30.67 -22.69 41.49
CA ASN A 855 32.09 -22.88 41.17
C ASN A 855 32.70 -21.84 40.21
N GLY A 856 32.26 -20.58 40.30
CA GLY A 856 32.75 -19.49 39.45
C GLY A 856 32.15 -19.47 38.03
N VAL A 857 31.14 -20.30 37.75
CA VAL A 857 30.38 -20.35 36.50
C VAL A 857 28.94 -19.92 36.77
N VAL A 858 28.40 -19.04 35.92
CA VAL A 858 27.01 -18.60 36.00
C VAL A 858 26.13 -19.58 35.24
N TRP A 859 25.17 -20.18 35.92
CA TRP A 859 24.19 -21.09 35.33
C TRP A 859 22.86 -20.38 35.17
N LEU A 860 22.33 -20.37 33.94
CA LEU A 860 21.00 -19.87 33.62
C LEU A 860 20.08 -21.06 33.34
N THR A 861 19.03 -21.21 34.15
CA THR A 861 17.99 -22.22 33.90
C THR A 861 16.96 -21.64 32.95
N LEU A 862 16.85 -22.21 31.77
CA LEU A 862 16.05 -21.72 30.66
C LEU A 862 14.97 -22.73 30.31
N THR A 863 13.72 -22.30 30.25
CA THR A 863 12.63 -23.11 29.69
C THR A 863 12.50 -22.81 28.21
N ASP A 864 12.69 -23.82 27.38
CA ASP A 864 12.51 -23.74 25.93
C ASP A 864 11.14 -24.35 25.56
N LYS A 865 10.27 -23.49 25.03
CA LYS A 865 8.93 -23.89 24.57
C LYS A 865 8.92 -24.38 23.12
N SER A 866 10.06 -24.37 22.43
CA SER A 866 10.20 -24.93 21.09
C SER A 866 10.27 -26.47 21.17
N ARG A 867 9.72 -27.16 20.16
CA ARG A 867 9.60 -28.64 20.15
C ARG A 867 10.92 -29.38 19.82
N GLY A 868 12.08 -28.72 19.86
CA GLY A 868 13.38 -29.29 19.48
C GLY A 868 14.50 -28.98 20.48
N MET A 869 15.62 -29.72 20.42
CA MET A 869 16.80 -29.43 21.22
C MET A 869 17.55 -28.19 20.69
N MET A 870 17.83 -27.24 21.56
CA MET A 870 18.63 -26.05 21.28
C MET A 870 20.07 -26.46 20.97
N SER A 871 20.57 -26.06 19.79
CA SER A 871 21.98 -26.26 19.44
C SER A 871 22.89 -25.33 20.24
N VAL A 872 24.18 -25.69 20.35
CA VAL A 872 25.20 -24.83 20.98
C VAL A 872 25.26 -23.45 20.31
N ASP A 873 25.17 -23.41 18.97
CA ASP A 873 25.16 -22.16 18.21
C ASP A 873 23.91 -21.30 18.49
N ALA A 874 22.75 -21.93 18.70
CA ALA A 874 21.52 -21.23 19.05
C ALA A 874 21.59 -20.66 20.48
N ALA A 875 22.11 -21.42 21.45
CA ALA A 875 22.35 -20.94 22.80
C ALA A 875 23.35 -19.77 22.81
N GLN A 876 24.39 -19.86 21.98
CA GLN A 876 25.40 -18.82 21.84
C GLN A 876 24.86 -17.57 21.17
N SER A 877 24.07 -17.71 20.11
CA SER A 877 23.38 -16.60 19.47
C SER A 877 22.44 -15.91 20.45
N LEU A 878 21.64 -16.66 21.21
CA LEU A 878 20.74 -16.12 22.22
C LEU A 878 21.50 -15.31 23.28
N TYR A 879 22.60 -15.86 23.79
CA TYR A 879 23.45 -15.17 24.74
C TYR A 879 24.12 -13.93 24.17
N CYS A 880 24.53 -13.91 22.90
CA CYS A 880 25.18 -12.73 22.30
C CYS A 880 24.16 -11.63 21.91
N SER A 881 22.96 -12.00 21.47
CA SER A 881 21.96 -11.06 20.95
C SER A 881 21.12 -10.39 22.03
N GLU A 882 20.98 -11.01 23.21
CA GLU A 882 20.02 -10.53 24.21
C GLU A 882 20.54 -9.29 24.99
N PRO A 883 19.85 -8.13 24.92
CA PRO A 883 20.30 -6.91 25.59
C PRO A 883 20.32 -7.05 27.12
N GLN A 884 19.40 -7.83 27.70
CA GLN A 884 19.28 -8.01 29.15
C GLN A 884 20.48 -8.75 29.77
N LEU A 885 21.26 -9.48 28.97
CA LEU A 885 22.47 -10.19 29.42
C LEU A 885 23.77 -9.40 29.10
N ALA A 886 23.67 -8.16 28.62
CA ALA A 886 24.82 -7.35 28.22
C ALA A 886 25.81 -7.12 29.37
N ASP A 887 25.31 -6.80 30.56
CA ASP A 887 26.15 -6.54 31.72
C ASP A 887 26.88 -7.80 32.19
N LEU A 888 26.28 -8.98 32.01
CA LEU A 888 26.91 -10.27 32.30
C LEU A 888 28.08 -10.56 31.34
N ARG A 889 27.94 -10.19 30.05
CA ARG A 889 29.01 -10.31 29.04
C ARG A 889 30.23 -9.46 29.39
N VAL A 890 30.01 -8.28 29.98
CA VAL A 890 31.08 -7.37 30.42
C VAL A 890 31.93 -7.99 31.54
N THR A 891 31.35 -8.85 32.38
CA THR A 891 32.07 -9.51 33.49
C THR A 891 33.06 -10.60 33.04
N LYS A 892 32.97 -11.08 31.78
CA LYS A 892 33.77 -12.19 31.22
C LYS A 892 33.68 -13.51 32.01
N THR A 893 32.68 -13.67 32.87
CA THR A 893 32.46 -14.89 33.65
C THR A 893 31.89 -15.97 32.71
N PRO A 894 32.36 -17.23 32.77
CA PRO A 894 31.79 -18.31 31.97
C PRO A 894 30.32 -18.54 32.30
N VAL A 895 29.50 -18.75 31.27
CA VAL A 895 28.06 -18.94 31.38
C VAL A 895 27.67 -20.29 30.77
N ASN A 896 26.82 -21.04 31.48
CA ASN A 896 26.22 -22.28 31.01
C ASN A 896 24.69 -22.18 31.08
N PHE A 897 24.00 -22.85 30.17
CA PHE A 897 22.55 -22.95 30.17
C PHE A 897 22.11 -24.34 30.61
N THR A 898 21.17 -24.41 31.53
CA THR A 898 20.43 -25.63 31.85
C THR A 898 19.06 -25.50 31.20
N VAL A 899 18.74 -26.36 30.24
CA VAL A 899 17.58 -26.22 29.37
C VAL A 899 16.48 -27.21 29.76
N LEU A 900 15.29 -26.68 30.04
CA LEU A 900 14.06 -27.40 30.31
C LEU A 900 13.18 -27.32 29.06
N ALA A 901 13.20 -28.35 28.21
CA ALA A 901 12.38 -28.42 26.99
C ALA A 901 11.00 -29.03 27.25
N ALA A 902 10.09 -28.96 26.27
CA ALA A 902 8.80 -29.65 26.34
C ALA A 902 8.99 -31.18 26.52
N GLN A 903 8.07 -31.84 27.25
CA GLN A 903 8.10 -33.28 27.60
C GLN A 903 9.12 -33.72 28.67
N ASN A 904 9.47 -32.83 29.63
CA ASN A 904 10.40 -33.13 30.75
C ASN A 904 11.86 -33.45 30.35
N VAL A 905 12.30 -33.07 29.15
CA VAL A 905 13.69 -33.27 28.70
C VAL A 905 14.60 -32.19 29.31
N HIS A 906 15.65 -32.61 30.02
CA HIS A 906 16.62 -31.76 30.72
C HIS A 906 18.04 -32.00 30.19
N TYR A 907 18.69 -30.97 29.65
CA TYR A 907 20.07 -31.04 29.17
C TYR A 907 20.84 -29.73 29.39
N ASP A 908 22.17 -29.83 29.50
CA ASP A 908 23.05 -28.69 29.74
C ASP A 908 23.83 -28.30 28.47
N VAL A 909 23.89 -26.99 28.20
CA VAL A 909 24.74 -26.39 27.17
C VAL A 909 25.85 -25.62 27.87
N LYS A 910 27.10 -26.05 27.66
CA LYS A 910 28.29 -25.48 28.32
C LYS A 910 29.02 -24.48 27.42
N ASP A 911 29.81 -23.59 28.03
CA ASP A 911 30.69 -22.62 27.35
C ASP A 911 29.95 -21.60 26.46
N VAL A 912 28.75 -21.20 26.87
CA VAL A 912 27.93 -20.22 26.14
C VAL A 912 28.60 -18.84 26.25
N GLY A 913 29.14 -18.33 25.14
CA GLY A 913 29.71 -16.98 25.05
C GLY A 913 31.17 -16.87 24.61
N LYS A 914 31.87 -17.97 24.29
CA LYS A 914 33.27 -17.93 23.83
C LYS A 914 33.53 -17.09 22.57
N ASN A 915 32.55 -16.94 21.67
CA ASN A 915 32.72 -16.28 20.36
C ASN A 915 31.96 -14.94 20.20
N CYS A 916 31.38 -14.34 21.27
CA CYS A 916 30.64 -13.07 21.09
C CYS A 916 31.53 -11.88 20.69
N LEU A 917 32.86 -12.00 20.74
CA LEU A 917 33.82 -10.92 20.46
C LEU A 917 34.21 -10.74 18.98
N GLU A 918 33.77 -11.63 18.07
CA GLU A 918 34.15 -11.57 16.65
C GLU A 918 33.12 -10.89 15.72
N SER A 919 31.95 -10.50 16.22
CA SER A 919 30.89 -9.84 15.40
C SER A 919 30.84 -8.31 15.49
N GLN A 920 31.85 -7.67 16.10
CA GLN A 920 31.98 -6.20 16.17
C GLN A 920 33.24 -5.66 15.46
N ARG A 921 33.59 -6.22 14.29
CA ARG A 921 34.61 -5.64 13.39
C ARG A 921 34.08 -5.43 11.99
#